data_AF-A0A7K4H725-F1
#
_entry.id   AF-A0A7K4H725-F1
#
_cell.length_a   1.000
_cell.length_b   1.000
_cell.length_c   1.000
_cell.angle_alpha   90.00
_cell.angle_beta   90.00
_cell.angle_gamma   90.00
#
_symmetry.space_group_name_H-M   'P 1'
#
loop_
_entity.id
_entity.type
_entity.pdbx_description
1 polymer ?
#
loop_
_entity_poly.entity_id
_entity_poly.type
_entity_poly.pdbx_seq_one_letter_code
_entity_poly.pdbx_strand_id
1 'polypeptide(L)'
;MSKISSKEEGKIKQGTIAEYMRKRTQLVGFEFGYWKHVQYCSEFLDNALDAIESFQWKELKRPDSKIMFSLDQELFLEKFSIVEAAKEEKKSQHLDNEAKHTLMQEFGIESIEQGDSIIQKAEKKEEESGEISDKEELEVEEEVKRIIDDMQEIINPVEYIIDVEPIVIVRIREYEAASFLTSEISQKNIMSYSFEIFDNGTGMSKIDLRKFGRYLASSKSMELKQTRGSQGFGAPSAFSDAQNTTGKPIVTVSKSTDNVYATCSEFFTTSKNEKKYLIHPTEIDSPFLHGTYIKLNYLNVRYIRGYVEKYIEETAFMNPHFTIIYIDPFGKEKIYRRLATSFPLEPKYAKSHPSSVNIGDLQDLISKSENKSISAFLQDNFVRLSSNLAKEIVDIAERDLQDKLNLLILKEGFVSLTKKKTDQIYFMRNEKRIYGRSTKPRDKLIIYQVESEELKEKYGDYISNYNKLIRDYEKTNKDIKKLNNRIEKTVTQKEIKSIEREIKKFLKNINDIRKEKDKAKGNLNNLFKDVKDGLIELKKFKNRTDFENLVNKVQLSKVKPVDLTKEQFNSLFLSFKSIKYMAPPTDTAIPVGESILENTLIKEIGLRISDNVDDFDMPIDTIKKTTDLLYDEKKRILLEEKTETHDDAIANIKIESEELINLSSEILGTIDIIDGTSDTQQVKPTIKDLLTFSDIDSIDSYRDVFDFFLETYSKDDDFVAGETRAPTSGKGLAYVVEAVMAYSRNIEVPKRARDVLSRFVNRTPKLRDSADCAITKAVQSVNWKNYTLESYDNGLPKGPIKLLVNVSGPFVHLMFKSQSKNALADDEELIKEIKFCLEAIGR
;
A
#
# COMPACT_ATOMS: atom_id res chain seq x y z
N MET A 1 29.83 -17.62 53.61
CA MET A 1 30.57 -17.21 52.40
C MET A 1 30.47 -18.33 51.37
N SER A 2 29.42 -18.33 50.54
CA SER A 2 29.33 -19.21 49.38
C SER A 2 29.91 -18.50 48.15
N LYS A 3 30.65 -19.26 47.36
CA LYS A 3 31.45 -18.81 46.22
C LYS A 3 30.61 -17.98 45.24
N ILE A 4 30.98 -16.70 45.09
CA ILE A 4 30.63 -15.89 43.92
C ILE A 4 31.34 -16.52 42.73
N SER A 5 30.61 -17.36 42.01
CA SER A 5 31.05 -17.99 40.78
C SER A 5 31.02 -16.98 39.65
N SER A 6 32.17 -16.88 38.98
CA SER A 6 32.37 -16.50 37.58
C SER A 6 31.92 -15.11 37.12
N LYS A 7 32.93 -14.30 36.77
CA LYS A 7 32.85 -13.27 35.73
C LYS A 7 31.96 -13.74 34.58
N GLU A 8 30.80 -13.11 34.39
CA GLU A 8 30.04 -13.23 33.15
C GLU A 8 30.84 -12.54 32.05
N GLU A 9 31.64 -13.30 31.31
CA GLU A 9 32.12 -12.89 30.00
C GLU A 9 30.90 -12.67 29.10
N GLY A 10 30.77 -11.48 28.51
CA GLY A 10 29.69 -11.17 27.59
C GLY A 10 29.69 -12.12 26.39
N LYS A 11 28.86 -13.17 26.44
CA LYS A 11 28.68 -14.11 25.33
C LYS A 11 27.78 -13.48 24.27
N ILE A 12 28.28 -13.32 23.05
CA ILE A 12 27.46 -12.97 21.89
C ILE A 12 26.49 -14.13 21.63
N LYS A 13 25.19 -13.84 21.65
CA LYS A 13 24.12 -14.80 21.34
C LYS A 13 23.30 -14.31 20.15
N GLN A 14 22.93 -15.20 19.25
CA GLN A 14 22.01 -14.92 18.15
C GLN A 14 20.57 -15.16 18.62
N GLY A 15 19.70 -14.16 18.46
CA GLY A 15 18.26 -14.28 18.72
C GLY A 15 17.47 -14.26 17.41
N THR A 16 16.19 -14.65 17.47
CA THR A 16 15.28 -14.52 16.32
C THR A 16 14.65 -13.13 16.27
N ILE A 17 14.05 -12.77 15.14
CA ILE A 17 13.24 -11.54 15.03
C ILE A 17 12.06 -11.54 16.01
N ALA A 18 11.41 -12.70 16.21
CA ALA A 18 10.31 -12.83 17.16
C ALA A 18 10.78 -12.61 18.60
N GLU A 19 11.95 -13.14 18.97
CA GLU A 19 12.53 -12.92 20.29
C GLU A 19 12.85 -11.44 20.53
N TYR A 20 13.39 -10.76 19.53
CA TYR A 20 13.69 -9.33 19.59
C TYR A 20 12.41 -8.49 19.75
N MET A 21 11.42 -8.72 18.88
CA MET A 21 10.17 -7.95 18.84
C MET A 21 9.29 -8.19 20.07
N ARG A 22 9.22 -9.43 20.58
CA ARG A 22 8.50 -9.76 21.82
C ARG A 22 8.97 -8.94 23.02
N LYS A 23 10.27 -8.65 23.11
CA LYS A 23 10.83 -7.83 24.21
C LYS A 23 10.65 -6.33 23.97
N ARG A 24 10.21 -5.92 22.77
CA ARG A 24 10.26 -4.54 22.29
C ARG A 24 9.02 -4.14 21.48
N THR A 25 7.84 -4.62 21.87
CA THR A 25 6.57 -4.34 21.18
C THR A 25 6.25 -2.83 21.13
N GLN A 26 6.83 -2.03 22.04
CA GLN A 26 6.76 -0.56 22.03
C GLN A 26 7.36 0.08 20.77
N LEU A 27 8.30 -0.58 20.07
CA LEU A 27 8.90 -0.05 18.83
C LEU A 27 7.88 0.09 17.68
N VAL A 28 6.77 -0.65 17.78
CA VAL A 28 5.68 -0.66 16.80
C VAL A 28 4.35 -0.21 17.42
N GLY A 29 4.41 0.57 18.52
CA GLY A 29 3.24 1.27 19.07
C GLY A 29 2.48 0.56 20.18
N PHE A 30 2.85 -0.67 20.56
CA PHE A 30 2.24 -1.38 21.70
C PHE A 30 2.91 -1.00 23.03
N GLU A 31 2.92 0.28 23.35
CA GLU A 31 3.35 0.80 24.66
C GLU A 31 2.14 0.92 25.61
N PHE A 32 2.32 0.66 26.91
CA PHE A 32 1.25 0.86 27.89
C PHE A 32 0.78 2.33 27.87
N GLY A 33 -0.53 2.53 27.72
CA GLY A 33 -1.14 3.86 27.61
C GLY A 33 -2.34 3.91 26.67
N TYR A 34 -2.91 5.10 26.51
CA TYR A 34 -4.16 5.29 25.74
C TYR A 34 -4.04 4.88 24.27
N TRP A 35 -2.85 5.07 23.66
CA TRP A 35 -2.61 4.76 22.25
C TRP A 35 -2.52 3.26 21.96
N LYS A 36 -2.32 2.41 22.97
CA LYS A 36 -2.27 0.95 22.77
C LYS A 36 -3.56 0.42 22.16
N HIS A 37 -4.71 0.89 22.65
CA HIS A 37 -6.02 0.51 22.13
C HIS A 37 -6.16 0.90 20.64
N VAL A 38 -5.67 2.10 20.29
CA VAL A 38 -5.66 2.59 18.90
C VAL A 38 -4.76 1.72 18.03
N GLN A 39 -3.60 1.27 18.55
CA GLN A 39 -2.69 0.41 17.81
C GLN A 39 -3.33 -0.95 17.47
N TYR A 40 -4.04 -1.57 18.42
CA TYR A 40 -4.81 -2.79 18.13
C TYR A 40 -5.83 -2.54 17.01
N CYS A 41 -6.63 -1.48 17.11
CA CYS A 41 -7.62 -1.15 16.09
C CYS A 41 -6.95 -0.90 14.73
N SER A 42 -5.87 -0.12 14.68
CA SER A 42 -5.16 0.21 13.43
C SER A 42 -4.63 -1.04 12.74
N GLU A 43 -3.93 -1.92 13.45
CA GLU A 43 -3.29 -3.07 12.82
C GLU A 43 -4.30 -4.06 12.24
N PHE A 44 -5.45 -4.26 12.88
CA PHE A 44 -6.45 -5.20 12.39
C PHE A 44 -7.46 -4.57 11.43
N LEU A 45 -7.89 -3.33 11.66
CA LEU A 45 -8.80 -2.63 10.76
C LEU A 45 -8.15 -2.39 9.40
N ASP A 46 -6.91 -1.90 9.35
CA ASP A 46 -6.20 -1.70 8.07
C ASP A 46 -6.06 -3.01 7.27
N ASN A 47 -5.88 -4.14 7.96
CA ASN A 47 -5.78 -5.45 7.32
C ASN A 47 -7.15 -5.97 6.84
N ALA A 48 -8.21 -5.75 7.61
CA ALA A 48 -9.58 -6.05 7.23
C ALA A 48 -9.99 -5.29 5.97
N LEU A 49 -9.75 -3.97 5.92
CA LEU A 49 -10.06 -3.15 4.75
C LEU A 49 -9.30 -3.63 3.49
N ASP A 50 -7.99 -3.87 3.61
CA ASP A 50 -7.20 -4.42 2.50
C ASP A 50 -7.74 -5.80 2.03
N ALA A 51 -8.27 -6.63 2.94
CA ALA A 51 -8.83 -7.95 2.62
C ALA A 51 -10.17 -7.85 1.90
N ILE A 52 -11.04 -6.91 2.28
CA ILE A 52 -12.34 -6.68 1.63
C ILE A 52 -12.13 -6.09 0.22
N GLU A 53 -11.24 -5.09 0.03
CA GLU A 53 -10.95 -4.59 -1.33
C GLU A 53 -10.37 -5.69 -2.22
N SER A 54 -9.45 -6.50 -1.68
CA SER A 54 -8.84 -7.61 -2.42
C SER A 54 -9.87 -8.66 -2.84
N PHE A 55 -10.86 -8.93 -1.99
CA PHE A 55 -11.98 -9.80 -2.31
C PHE A 55 -12.80 -9.20 -3.46
N GLN A 56 -13.23 -7.95 -3.34
CA GLN A 56 -14.02 -7.29 -4.37
C GLN A 56 -13.32 -7.26 -5.72
N TRP A 57 -12.02 -6.92 -5.76
CA TRP A 57 -11.25 -6.89 -7.02
C TRP A 57 -11.08 -8.29 -7.65
N LYS A 58 -11.05 -9.36 -6.83
CA LYS A 58 -11.01 -10.75 -7.32
C LYS A 58 -12.34 -11.14 -7.93
N GLU A 59 -13.44 -10.76 -7.30
CA GLU A 59 -14.80 -11.08 -7.77
C GLU A 59 -15.21 -10.24 -8.99
N LEU A 60 -14.81 -8.97 -9.09
CA LEU A 60 -15.03 -8.14 -10.28
C LEU A 60 -14.41 -8.72 -11.56
N LYS A 61 -13.37 -9.55 -11.44
CA LYS A 61 -12.73 -10.24 -12.58
C LYS A 61 -13.52 -11.49 -13.03
N ARG A 62 -14.55 -11.90 -12.27
CA ARG A 62 -15.38 -13.08 -12.53
C ARG A 62 -16.76 -12.61 -12.99
N PRO A 63 -17.13 -12.77 -14.27
CA PRO A 63 -18.38 -12.24 -14.81
C PRO A 63 -19.65 -12.84 -14.18
N ASP A 64 -19.56 -14.05 -13.60
CA ASP A 64 -20.69 -14.76 -12.98
C ASP A 64 -20.67 -14.73 -11.44
N SER A 65 -19.92 -13.81 -10.81
CA SER A 65 -19.84 -13.76 -9.35
C SER A 65 -21.17 -13.40 -8.70
N LYS A 66 -21.66 -14.26 -7.80
CA LYS A 66 -22.89 -14.05 -7.01
C LYS A 66 -22.64 -13.46 -5.62
N ILE A 67 -21.37 -13.40 -5.22
CA ILE A 67 -20.93 -13.01 -3.87
C ILE A 67 -20.18 -11.67 -3.90
N MET A 68 -20.10 -11.02 -5.06
CA MET A 68 -19.57 -9.68 -5.18
C MET A 68 -20.45 -8.69 -4.41
N PHE A 69 -19.86 -7.73 -3.71
CA PHE A 69 -20.63 -6.69 -3.04
C PHE A 69 -21.36 -5.84 -4.07
N SER A 70 -22.68 -5.67 -3.88
CA SER A 70 -23.50 -4.74 -4.63
C SER A 70 -23.67 -3.47 -3.81
N LEU A 71 -23.15 -2.36 -4.32
CA LEU A 71 -23.15 -1.08 -3.61
C LEU A 71 -24.33 -0.17 -4.00
N ASP A 72 -25.19 -0.63 -4.91
CA ASP A 72 -26.31 0.10 -5.50
C ASP A 72 -27.51 0.24 -4.56
N GLN A 73 -27.54 -0.50 -3.45
CA GLN A 73 -28.63 -0.45 -2.48
C GLN A 73 -28.23 0.41 -1.27
N GLU A 74 -29.01 1.46 -0.99
CA GLU A 74 -28.98 2.11 0.32
C GLU A 74 -29.68 1.19 1.33
N LEU A 75 -28.88 0.44 2.10
CA LEU A 75 -29.39 -0.34 3.21
C LEU A 75 -29.73 0.61 4.38
N PHE A 76 -31.02 0.72 4.72
CA PHE A 76 -31.47 1.51 5.87
C PHE A 76 -31.06 0.83 7.18
N LEU A 77 -29.87 1.17 7.69
CA LEU A 77 -29.29 0.59 8.91
C LEU A 77 -29.98 1.04 10.24
N GLU A 78 -31.26 1.44 10.23
CA GLU A 78 -31.94 2.07 11.37
C GLU A 78 -32.50 1.07 12.41
N LYS A 79 -32.52 -0.22 12.11
CA LYS A 79 -32.97 -1.32 12.99
C LYS A 79 -31.83 -2.19 13.57
N PHE A 80 -30.60 -1.69 13.68
CA PHE A 80 -29.37 -2.52 13.77
C PHE A 80 -28.66 -2.47 15.13
N SER A 81 -29.35 -2.35 16.27
CA SER A 81 -28.60 -2.39 17.54
C SER A 81 -28.16 -3.82 17.87
N ILE A 82 -26.86 -4.11 17.70
CA ILE A 82 -26.21 -5.35 18.16
C ILE A 82 -26.46 -5.59 19.64
N VAL A 83 -26.53 -4.49 20.41
CA VAL A 83 -26.69 -4.51 21.87
C VAL A 83 -28.12 -4.87 22.30
N GLU A 84 -29.15 -4.53 21.51
CA GLU A 84 -30.54 -4.88 21.83
C GLU A 84 -30.81 -6.37 21.59
N ALA A 85 -30.31 -6.94 20.49
CA ALA A 85 -30.39 -8.38 20.23
C ALA A 85 -29.71 -9.21 21.33
N ALA A 86 -28.51 -8.81 21.77
CA ALA A 86 -27.79 -9.48 22.86
C ALA A 86 -28.48 -9.35 24.24
N LYS A 87 -29.29 -8.30 24.47
CA LYS A 87 -30.09 -8.13 25.70
C LYS A 87 -31.33 -9.02 25.71
N GLU A 88 -31.90 -9.33 24.55
CA GLU A 88 -33.02 -10.28 24.44
C GLU A 88 -32.56 -11.72 24.69
N GLU A 89 -31.39 -12.12 24.18
CA GLU A 89 -30.80 -13.43 24.48
C GLU A 89 -30.38 -13.59 25.95
N LYS A 90 -29.80 -12.54 26.57
CA LYS A 90 -29.40 -12.58 28.00
C LYS A 90 -30.57 -12.69 28.99
N LYS A 91 -31.81 -12.40 28.58
CA LYS A 91 -33.01 -12.72 29.40
C LYS A 91 -33.34 -14.22 29.41
N SER A 92 -32.78 -15.00 28.48
CA SER A 92 -33.09 -16.43 28.30
C SER A 92 -32.01 -17.38 28.81
N GLN A 93 -30.84 -16.88 29.21
CA GLN A 93 -29.77 -17.69 29.78
C GLN A 93 -29.79 -17.66 31.32
N HIS A 94 -30.06 -18.82 31.93
CA HIS A 94 -29.81 -19.03 33.35
C HIS A 94 -28.31 -18.89 33.66
N LEU A 95 -27.98 -18.29 34.81
CA LEU A 95 -26.61 -18.07 35.28
C LEU A 95 -25.72 -19.32 35.14
N ASP A 96 -24.48 -19.05 34.74
CA ASP A 96 -23.37 -20.00 34.60
C ASP A 96 -23.14 -20.85 35.88
N ASN A 97 -22.87 -22.14 35.68
CA ASN A 97 -22.74 -23.11 36.77
C ASN A 97 -21.51 -22.85 37.65
N GLU A 98 -20.48 -22.18 37.10
CA GLU A 98 -19.26 -21.83 37.82
C GLU A 98 -19.50 -20.71 38.86
N ALA A 99 -20.28 -19.68 38.50
CA ALA A 99 -20.69 -18.62 39.42
C ALA A 99 -21.62 -19.14 40.53
N LYS A 100 -22.46 -20.13 40.20
CA LYS A 100 -23.35 -20.81 41.16
C LYS A 100 -22.56 -21.64 42.18
N HIS A 101 -21.49 -22.30 41.75
CA HIS A 101 -20.63 -23.10 42.62
C HIS A 101 -19.79 -22.23 43.57
N THR A 102 -19.31 -21.07 43.12
CA THR A 102 -18.59 -20.09 43.95
C THR A 102 -19.52 -19.44 44.98
N LEU A 103 -20.75 -19.07 44.59
CA LEU A 103 -21.76 -18.51 45.50
C LEU A 103 -22.24 -19.54 46.55
N MET A 104 -22.41 -20.81 46.17
CA MET A 104 -22.83 -21.86 47.12
C MET A 104 -21.75 -22.17 48.16
N GLN A 105 -20.46 -22.01 47.83
CA GLN A 105 -19.35 -22.10 48.79
C GLN A 105 -19.23 -20.86 49.69
N GLU A 106 -19.51 -19.66 49.18
CA GLU A 106 -19.47 -18.43 50.00
C GLU A 106 -20.62 -18.35 51.02
N PHE A 107 -21.76 -18.98 50.77
CA PHE A 107 -22.93 -18.97 51.67
C PHE A 107 -23.11 -20.21 52.56
N GLY A 108 -22.22 -21.21 52.47
CA GLY A 108 -22.16 -22.34 53.42
C GLY A 108 -23.43 -23.20 53.48
N ILE A 109 -24.07 -23.47 52.33
CA ILE A 109 -25.26 -24.33 52.27
C ILE A 109 -24.83 -25.72 51.76
N GLU A 110 -24.87 -26.72 52.64
CA GLU A 110 -24.73 -28.14 52.27
C GLU A 110 -26.08 -28.73 51.83
N SER A 111 -26.07 -29.49 50.74
CA SER A 111 -27.25 -30.24 50.26
C SER A 111 -27.45 -31.52 51.05
N ILE A 112 -28.63 -31.69 51.63
CA ILE A 112 -29.10 -32.95 52.25
C ILE A 112 -29.62 -33.86 51.13
N GLU A 113 -29.02 -35.04 50.98
CA GLU A 113 -29.58 -36.14 50.20
C GLU A 113 -30.68 -36.85 51.01
N GLN A 114 -31.88 -36.96 50.43
CA GLN A 114 -32.87 -37.98 50.78
C GLN A 114 -33.36 -38.65 49.51
N GLY A 115 -33.33 -39.99 49.53
CA GLY A 115 -33.61 -40.86 48.40
C GLY A 115 -35.04 -41.38 48.30
N ASP A 116 -35.14 -42.44 47.50
CA ASP A 116 -36.26 -43.34 47.16
C ASP A 116 -37.23 -42.86 46.06
N SER A 117 -37.69 -43.67 45.09
CA SER A 117 -37.36 -45.01 44.56
C SER A 117 -38.35 -45.33 43.38
N ILE A 118 -38.07 -46.41 42.62
CA ILE A 118 -38.99 -47.22 41.74
C ILE A 118 -39.13 -46.75 40.26
N ILE A 119 -38.40 -47.28 39.26
CA ILE A 119 -38.49 -48.58 38.51
C ILE A 119 -39.71 -48.73 37.57
N GLN A 120 -39.47 -48.75 36.24
CA GLN A 120 -39.80 -49.87 35.33
C GLN A 120 -39.20 -49.68 33.91
N LYS A 121 -38.13 -50.45 33.62
CA LYS A 121 -38.00 -51.51 32.58
C LYS A 121 -37.64 -51.04 31.16
N ALA A 122 -36.33 -51.13 30.89
CA ALA A 122 -35.75 -51.32 29.57
C ALA A 122 -35.81 -52.80 29.15
N GLU A 123 -36.15 -53.06 27.89
CA GLU A 123 -35.80 -54.31 27.19
C GLU A 123 -34.50 -54.07 26.41
N LYS A 124 -33.50 -54.92 26.67
CA LYS A 124 -32.21 -54.96 25.99
C LYS A 124 -32.35 -55.51 24.56
N LYS A 125 -31.57 -54.94 23.64
CA LYS A 125 -30.68 -55.74 22.80
C LYS A 125 -29.34 -55.02 22.63
N GLU A 126 -28.30 -55.78 22.94
CA GLU A 126 -26.88 -55.47 22.84
C GLU A 126 -26.46 -55.36 21.37
N GLU A 127 -25.60 -54.39 21.05
CA GLU A 127 -24.45 -54.62 20.17
C GLU A 127 -23.37 -53.56 20.44
N GLU A 128 -22.13 -54.03 20.31
CA GLU A 128 -20.90 -53.48 20.84
C GLU A 128 -20.37 -52.29 20.02
N SER A 129 -19.89 -51.26 20.72
CA SER A 129 -18.59 -50.64 20.41
C SER A 129 -18.21 -49.75 21.59
N GLY A 130 -17.15 -50.13 22.29
CA GLY A 130 -16.55 -49.28 23.30
C GLY A 130 -15.93 -48.07 22.64
N GLU A 131 -16.34 -46.88 23.06
CA GLU A 131 -15.57 -45.66 22.86
C GLU A 131 -15.35 -45.03 24.23
N ILE A 132 -14.14 -45.21 24.73
CA ILE A 132 -13.57 -44.33 25.74
C ILE A 132 -13.27 -43.04 24.97
N SER A 133 -14.17 -42.05 25.04
CA SER A 133 -13.84 -40.70 24.54
C SER A 133 -12.73 -40.14 25.44
N ASP A 134 -11.56 -39.90 24.88
CA ASP A 134 -10.43 -39.32 25.60
C ASP A 134 -10.84 -37.94 26.14
N LYS A 135 -10.67 -37.70 27.44
CA LYS A 135 -11.05 -36.44 28.10
C LYS A 135 -10.50 -35.19 27.38
N GLU A 136 -9.33 -35.33 26.76
CA GLU A 136 -8.68 -34.26 26.00
C GLU A 136 -9.46 -33.88 24.73
N GLU A 137 -10.13 -34.81 24.06
CA GLU A 137 -10.95 -34.51 22.88
C GLU A 137 -12.22 -33.73 23.26
N LEU A 138 -12.88 -34.12 24.36
CA LEU A 138 -14.05 -33.42 24.89
C LEU A 138 -13.73 -31.97 25.30
N GLU A 139 -12.58 -31.73 25.94
CA GLU A 139 -12.14 -30.37 26.31
C GLU A 139 -11.90 -29.48 25.08
N VAL A 140 -11.36 -30.04 24.00
CA VAL A 140 -11.15 -29.32 22.73
C VAL A 140 -12.49 -28.99 22.06
N GLU A 141 -13.44 -29.91 22.04
CA GLU A 141 -14.78 -29.68 21.49
C GLU A 141 -15.53 -28.56 22.25
N GLU A 142 -15.44 -28.55 23.58
CA GLU A 142 -16.03 -27.50 24.40
C GLU A 142 -15.42 -26.11 24.12
N GLU A 143 -14.09 -26.02 23.96
CA GLU A 143 -13.43 -24.75 23.65
C GLU A 143 -13.74 -24.29 22.22
N VAL A 144 -13.79 -25.20 21.24
CA VAL A 144 -14.25 -24.87 19.88
C VAL A 144 -15.66 -24.31 19.91
N LYS A 145 -16.55 -24.90 20.71
CA LYS A 145 -17.92 -24.41 20.87
C LYS A 145 -17.95 -23.01 21.49
N ARG A 146 -17.16 -22.74 22.54
CA ARG A 146 -17.02 -21.39 23.12
C ARG A 146 -16.58 -20.35 22.08
N ILE A 147 -15.63 -20.69 21.21
CA ILE A 147 -15.16 -19.80 20.14
C ILE A 147 -16.28 -19.52 19.12
N ILE A 148 -17.08 -20.52 18.78
CA ILE A 148 -18.23 -20.36 17.88
C ILE A 148 -19.27 -19.43 18.51
N ASP A 149 -19.62 -19.64 19.77
CA ASP A 149 -20.61 -18.84 20.50
C ASP A 149 -20.16 -17.36 20.59
N ASP A 150 -18.90 -17.12 20.95
CA ASP A 150 -18.29 -15.77 20.99
C ASP A 150 -18.37 -15.05 19.63
N MET A 151 -18.09 -15.78 18.55
CA MET A 151 -18.10 -15.27 17.18
C MET A 151 -19.53 -15.00 16.70
N GLN A 152 -20.48 -15.89 17.01
CA GLN A 152 -21.89 -15.70 16.67
C GLN A 152 -22.49 -14.51 17.41
N GLU A 153 -22.10 -14.25 18.67
CA GLU A 153 -22.58 -13.09 19.44
C GLU A 153 -22.31 -11.74 18.75
N ILE A 154 -21.21 -11.62 17.99
CA ILE A 154 -20.88 -10.39 17.26
C ILE A 154 -21.43 -10.38 15.82
N ILE A 155 -21.67 -11.54 15.22
CA ILE A 155 -22.07 -11.69 13.81
C ILE A 155 -23.59 -11.78 13.64
N ASN A 156 -24.31 -12.56 14.45
CA ASN A 156 -25.74 -12.84 14.28
C ASN A 156 -26.60 -11.59 14.07
N PRO A 157 -26.38 -10.46 14.76
CA PRO A 157 -27.20 -9.26 14.55
C PRO A 157 -27.09 -8.64 13.16
N VAL A 158 -26.06 -8.98 12.39
CA VAL A 158 -25.82 -8.48 11.03
C VAL A 158 -25.73 -9.60 9.98
N GLU A 159 -26.07 -10.83 10.34
CA GLU A 159 -25.98 -12.02 9.47
C GLU A 159 -26.68 -11.82 8.12
N TYR A 160 -27.82 -11.12 8.10
CA TYR A 160 -28.60 -10.88 6.88
C TYR A 160 -27.96 -9.92 5.87
N ILE A 161 -26.98 -9.10 6.28
CA ILE A 161 -26.21 -8.22 5.38
C ILE A 161 -24.74 -8.61 5.27
N ILE A 162 -24.29 -9.61 6.04
CA ILE A 162 -22.87 -9.92 6.20
C ILE A 162 -22.18 -10.33 4.90
N ASP A 163 -22.93 -10.90 3.96
CA ASP A 163 -22.39 -11.34 2.67
C ASP A 163 -22.66 -10.32 1.53
N VAL A 164 -23.39 -9.23 1.80
CA VAL A 164 -23.84 -8.27 0.77
C VAL A 164 -23.22 -6.89 0.95
N GLU A 165 -23.00 -6.47 2.19
CA GLU A 165 -22.40 -5.17 2.53
C GLU A 165 -20.94 -5.38 2.95
N PRO A 166 -19.98 -4.57 2.49
CA PRO A 166 -18.59 -4.65 2.94
C PRO A 166 -18.46 -4.16 4.40
N ILE A 167 -18.44 -5.09 5.35
CA ILE A 167 -18.56 -4.83 6.79
C ILE A 167 -17.27 -5.18 7.53
N VAL A 168 -16.90 -4.30 8.46
CA VAL A 168 -15.96 -4.62 9.53
C VAL A 168 -16.62 -4.34 10.88
N ILE A 169 -16.55 -5.30 11.81
CA ILE A 169 -17.05 -5.14 13.18
C ILE A 169 -15.86 -5.16 14.12
N VAL A 170 -15.75 -4.14 14.97
CA VAL A 170 -14.70 -4.02 16.01
C VAL A 170 -15.38 -3.91 17.36
N ARG A 171 -15.04 -4.82 18.28
CA ARG A 171 -15.56 -4.85 19.65
C ARG A 171 -14.41 -4.87 20.65
N ILE A 172 -14.48 -3.98 21.64
CA ILE A 172 -13.58 -4.02 22.79
C ILE A 172 -14.43 -4.27 24.03
N ARG A 173 -13.98 -5.15 24.92
CA ARG A 173 -14.62 -5.44 26.21
C ARG A 173 -13.63 -5.20 27.34
N GLU A 174 -14.10 -4.63 28.45
CA GLU A 174 -13.30 -4.40 29.66
C GLU A 174 -13.71 -5.39 30.76
N TYR A 175 -12.72 -5.95 31.46
CA TYR A 175 -12.89 -6.87 32.58
C TYR A 175 -11.88 -6.54 33.68
N GLU A 176 -12.21 -6.90 34.93
CA GLU A 176 -11.26 -6.80 36.03
C GLU A 176 -10.03 -7.69 35.75
N ALA A 177 -8.84 -7.11 35.93
CA ALA A 177 -7.61 -7.86 35.75
C ALA A 177 -7.39 -8.78 36.96
N ALA A 178 -7.00 -10.04 36.68
CA ALA A 178 -6.68 -10.97 37.75
C ALA A 178 -5.56 -10.41 38.63
N SER A 179 -5.72 -10.53 39.96
CA SER A 179 -4.84 -9.89 40.94
C SER A 179 -3.36 -10.25 40.74
N PHE A 180 -3.06 -11.49 40.37
CA PHE A 180 -1.71 -11.97 40.08
C PHE A 180 -1.07 -11.34 38.83
N LEU A 181 -1.85 -10.89 37.85
CA LEU A 181 -1.32 -10.22 36.65
C LEU A 181 -0.95 -8.75 36.94
N THR A 182 -1.64 -8.13 37.89
CA THR A 182 -1.43 -6.72 38.27
C THR A 182 -0.33 -6.52 39.31
N SER A 183 0.05 -7.57 40.05
CA SER A 183 1.00 -7.50 41.17
C SER A 183 2.43 -7.14 40.73
N GLU A 184 2.81 -7.46 39.49
CA GLU A 184 4.13 -7.16 38.92
C GLU A 184 4.24 -5.76 38.30
N ILE A 185 3.11 -5.15 37.92
CA ILE A 185 3.09 -3.90 37.17
C ILE A 185 2.83 -2.74 38.15
N SER A 186 3.85 -1.91 38.40
CA SER A 186 3.81 -0.77 39.34
C SER A 186 2.83 0.37 38.96
N GLN A 187 1.92 0.15 37.99
CA GLN A 187 0.95 1.14 37.52
C GLN A 187 -0.40 0.93 38.20
N LYS A 188 -0.96 2.01 38.75
CA LYS A 188 -2.33 2.02 39.31
C LYS A 188 -3.37 1.96 38.17
N ASN A 189 -4.47 1.24 38.36
CA ASN A 189 -5.64 1.14 37.45
C ASN A 189 -5.39 0.42 36.10
N ILE A 190 -4.87 -0.80 36.17
CA ILE A 190 -4.75 -1.69 35.01
C ILE A 190 -6.04 -2.51 34.88
N MET A 191 -6.56 -2.60 33.66
CA MET A 191 -7.72 -3.42 33.31
C MET A 191 -7.33 -4.47 32.28
N SER A 192 -8.12 -5.55 32.22
CA SER A 192 -8.03 -6.56 31.18
C SER A 192 -9.00 -6.22 30.06
N TYR A 193 -8.58 -6.38 28.82
CA TYR A 193 -9.42 -6.13 27.66
C TYR A 193 -9.47 -7.33 26.73
N SER A 194 -10.63 -7.58 26.17
CA SER A 194 -10.77 -8.39 24.95
C SER A 194 -10.93 -7.46 23.75
N PHE A 195 -10.15 -7.70 22.70
CA PHE A 195 -10.29 -7.06 21.40
C PHE A 195 -10.73 -8.11 20.39
N GLU A 196 -11.84 -7.85 19.74
CA GLU A 196 -12.47 -8.72 18.78
C GLU A 196 -12.70 -7.93 17.48
N ILE A 197 -12.41 -8.57 16.36
CA ILE A 197 -12.66 -8.00 15.04
C ILE A 197 -13.15 -9.07 14.08
N PHE A 198 -14.12 -8.71 13.26
CA PHE A 198 -14.60 -9.51 12.14
C PHE A 198 -14.54 -8.67 10.85
N ASP A 199 -14.10 -9.29 9.77
CA ASP A 199 -14.20 -8.78 8.40
C ASP A 199 -14.80 -9.85 7.49
N ASN A 200 -15.57 -9.41 6.49
CA ASN A 200 -16.05 -10.27 5.41
C ASN A 200 -15.14 -10.20 4.17
N GLY A 201 -13.82 -10.12 4.36
CA GLY A 201 -12.85 -10.07 3.27
C GLY A 201 -12.57 -11.43 2.64
N THR A 202 -11.40 -11.57 1.99
CA THR A 202 -11.00 -12.82 1.29
C THR A 202 -10.94 -14.05 2.18
N GLY A 203 -10.80 -13.87 3.49
CA GLY A 203 -10.42 -14.92 4.43
C GLY A 203 -9.02 -15.49 4.14
N MET A 204 -8.66 -16.53 4.89
CA MET A 204 -7.38 -17.23 4.79
C MET A 204 -7.60 -18.72 4.53
N SER A 205 -6.73 -19.29 3.69
CA SER A 205 -6.61 -20.75 3.56
C SER A 205 -6.02 -21.36 4.84
N LYS A 206 -6.21 -22.67 5.05
CA LYS A 206 -5.58 -23.41 6.15
C LYS A 206 -4.05 -23.27 6.16
N ILE A 207 -3.43 -23.11 4.99
CA ILE A 207 -1.98 -22.91 4.83
C ILE A 207 -1.57 -21.49 5.25
N ASP A 208 -2.33 -20.48 4.86
CA ASP A 208 -2.01 -19.09 5.20
C ASP A 208 -2.30 -18.78 6.66
N LEU A 209 -3.35 -19.39 7.23
CA LEU A 209 -3.63 -19.33 8.67
C LEU A 209 -2.46 -19.90 9.49
N ARG A 210 -1.74 -20.92 9.00
CA ARG A 210 -0.53 -21.44 9.67
C ARG A 210 0.63 -20.44 9.66
N LYS A 211 0.69 -19.54 8.66
CA LYS A 211 1.70 -18.47 8.54
C LYS A 211 1.29 -17.20 9.30
N PHE A 212 0.00 -16.93 9.43
CA PHE A 212 -0.55 -15.73 10.04
C PHE A 212 -0.01 -15.50 11.45
N GLY A 213 0.51 -14.32 11.80
CA GLY A 213 1.12 -14.08 13.11
C GLY A 213 2.58 -14.50 13.26
N ARG A 214 3.20 -15.08 12.23
CA ARG A 214 4.67 -15.20 12.15
C ARG A 214 5.25 -13.89 11.62
N TYR A 215 6.31 -13.41 12.25
CA TYR A 215 7.05 -12.24 11.79
C TYR A 215 7.63 -12.48 10.40
N LEU A 216 7.54 -11.44 9.54
CA LEU A 216 8.03 -11.44 8.15
C LEU A 216 7.32 -12.45 7.22
N ALA A 217 6.22 -13.07 7.67
CA ALA A 217 5.37 -13.89 6.82
C ALA A 217 4.22 -13.02 6.27
N SER A 218 4.47 -12.34 5.16
CA SER A 218 3.47 -11.47 4.51
C SER A 218 3.56 -11.55 2.99
N SER A 219 2.41 -11.62 2.33
CA SER A 219 2.30 -11.43 0.88
C SER A 219 2.58 -9.97 0.47
N LYS A 220 2.30 -9.01 1.38
CA LYS A 220 2.46 -7.55 1.15
C LYS A 220 3.93 -7.09 1.11
N SER A 221 4.90 -7.95 1.47
CA SER A 221 6.32 -7.58 1.56
C SER A 221 7.19 -8.03 0.38
N MET A 222 6.66 -8.85 -0.54
CA MET A 222 7.45 -9.37 -1.67
C MET A 222 7.42 -8.44 -2.89
N GLU A 223 6.26 -7.86 -3.19
CA GLU A 223 6.08 -6.93 -4.32
C GLU A 223 5.46 -5.63 -3.83
N LEU A 224 5.98 -4.51 -4.35
CA LEU A 224 5.62 -3.18 -3.87
C LEU A 224 4.30 -2.74 -4.52
N LYS A 225 3.22 -2.76 -3.75
CA LYS A 225 1.87 -2.31 -4.13
C LYS A 225 1.41 -1.27 -3.10
N GLN A 226 0.55 -0.33 -3.51
CA GLN A 226 -0.10 0.56 -2.54
C GLN A 226 -1.03 -0.29 -1.65
N THR A 227 -0.71 -0.32 -0.36
CA THR A 227 -1.48 -1.01 0.68
C THR A 227 -1.49 -0.15 1.95
N ARG A 228 -2.47 -0.37 2.84
CA ARG A 228 -2.50 0.28 4.16
C ARG A 228 -1.38 -0.27 5.06
N GLY A 229 -1.20 -1.60 5.05
CA GLY A 229 -0.13 -2.30 5.77
C GLY A 229 1.06 -2.71 4.88
N SER A 230 2.31 -2.54 5.35
CA SER A 230 3.50 -2.67 4.47
C SER A 230 4.64 -3.60 4.91
N GLN A 231 4.65 -4.16 6.13
CA GLN A 231 5.89 -4.78 6.66
C GLN A 231 5.73 -6.10 7.44
N GLY A 232 4.54 -6.69 7.55
CA GLY A 232 4.38 -8.00 8.21
C GLY A 232 4.81 -8.05 9.69
N PHE A 233 4.90 -6.91 10.37
CA PHE A 233 5.22 -6.79 11.80
C PHE A 233 3.99 -6.58 12.69
N GLY A 234 2.91 -6.02 12.12
CA GLY A 234 1.71 -5.55 12.84
C GLY A 234 1.05 -6.61 13.71
N ALA A 235 0.28 -7.51 13.08
CA ALA A 235 -0.42 -8.60 13.77
C ALA A 235 0.51 -9.48 14.65
N PRO A 236 1.71 -9.92 14.20
CA PRO A 236 2.65 -10.63 15.08
C PRO A 236 3.06 -9.85 16.33
N SER A 237 3.12 -8.52 16.28
CA SER A 237 3.46 -7.68 17.44
C SER A 237 2.28 -7.49 18.38
N ALA A 238 1.06 -7.37 17.83
CA ALA A 238 -0.17 -7.40 18.62
C ALA A 238 -0.30 -8.74 19.37
N PHE A 239 0.00 -9.85 18.71
CA PHE A 239 -0.05 -11.19 19.31
C PHE A 239 0.97 -11.37 20.43
N SER A 240 2.20 -10.89 20.20
CA SER A 240 3.24 -10.87 21.23
C SER A 240 2.83 -10.03 22.42
N ASP A 241 2.29 -8.82 22.21
CA ASP A 241 1.86 -7.94 23.30
C ASP A 241 0.69 -8.53 24.09
N ALA A 242 -0.33 -9.04 23.41
CA ALA A 242 -1.48 -9.72 24.04
C ALA A 242 -1.01 -10.87 24.95
N GLN A 243 -0.16 -11.75 24.42
CA GLN A 243 0.40 -12.88 25.16
C GLN A 243 1.31 -12.45 26.32
N ASN A 244 2.16 -11.45 26.11
CA ASN A 244 3.07 -10.99 27.14
C ASN A 244 2.33 -10.33 28.31
N THR A 245 1.16 -9.73 28.07
CA THR A 245 0.40 -9.04 29.11
C THR A 245 -0.61 -9.94 29.81
N THR A 246 -1.28 -10.86 29.12
CA THR A 246 -2.32 -11.71 29.74
C THR A 246 -1.95 -13.18 29.86
N GLY A 247 -0.95 -13.65 29.12
CA GLY A 247 -0.64 -15.08 29.01
C GLY A 247 -1.69 -15.89 28.24
N LYS A 248 -2.72 -15.25 27.65
CA LYS A 248 -3.79 -15.92 26.91
C LYS A 248 -3.42 -16.18 25.45
N PRO A 249 -3.97 -17.24 24.83
CA PRO A 249 -3.75 -17.54 23.42
C PRO A 249 -4.51 -16.56 22.49
N ILE A 250 -4.21 -16.66 21.19
CA ILE A 250 -4.93 -15.96 20.13
C ILE A 250 -5.96 -16.92 19.55
N VAL A 251 -7.17 -16.42 19.39
CA VAL A 251 -8.26 -17.10 18.69
C VAL A 251 -8.37 -16.53 17.28
N THR A 252 -8.48 -17.39 16.28
CA THR A 252 -8.71 -16.99 14.88
C THR A 252 -9.63 -17.98 14.20
N VAL A 253 -10.70 -17.47 13.61
CA VAL A 253 -11.58 -18.21 12.70
C VAL A 253 -11.52 -17.55 11.33
N SER A 254 -11.34 -18.31 10.26
CA SER A 254 -11.28 -17.73 8.91
C SER A 254 -11.82 -18.68 7.86
N LYS A 255 -12.52 -18.12 6.86
CA LYS A 255 -13.09 -18.85 5.74
C LYS A 255 -12.76 -18.15 4.43
N SER A 256 -12.07 -18.87 3.55
CA SER A 256 -11.87 -18.44 2.16
C SER A 256 -13.07 -18.85 1.31
N THR A 257 -13.37 -18.10 0.25
CA THR A 257 -14.36 -18.43 -0.78
C THR A 257 -14.22 -19.84 -1.37
N ASP A 258 -13.00 -20.38 -1.35
CA ASP A 258 -12.69 -21.67 -1.95
C ASP A 258 -12.97 -22.84 -0.99
N ASN A 259 -13.33 -22.56 0.27
CA ASN A 259 -13.58 -23.55 1.31
C ASN A 259 -15.07 -23.60 1.70
N VAL A 260 -15.59 -24.81 1.95
CA VAL A 260 -16.96 -25.01 2.43
C VAL A 260 -17.09 -24.63 3.91
N TYR A 261 -16.15 -25.09 4.73
CA TYR A 261 -16.11 -24.84 6.17
C TYR A 261 -15.10 -23.74 6.53
N ALA A 262 -15.36 -23.02 7.62
CA ALA A 262 -14.39 -22.12 8.22
C ALA A 262 -13.33 -22.92 8.99
N THR A 263 -12.13 -22.37 9.11
CA THR A 263 -11.06 -22.97 9.92
C THR A 263 -10.89 -22.17 11.21
N CYS A 264 -11.16 -22.81 12.34
CA CYS A 264 -10.91 -22.31 13.69
C CYS A 264 -9.52 -22.75 14.19
N SER A 265 -8.83 -21.88 14.90
CA SER A 265 -7.58 -22.22 15.60
C SER A 265 -7.37 -21.35 16.82
N GLU A 266 -6.74 -21.93 17.83
CA GLU A 266 -6.31 -21.24 19.04
C GLU A 266 -4.84 -21.53 19.29
N PHE A 267 -4.01 -20.49 19.38
CA PHE A 267 -2.56 -20.70 19.41
C PHE A 267 -1.76 -19.63 20.15
N PHE A 268 -0.58 -20.05 20.60
CA PHE A 268 0.52 -19.19 21.01
C PHE A 268 1.50 -18.95 19.88
N THR A 269 2.09 -17.76 19.82
CA THR A 269 3.28 -17.50 18.99
C THR A 269 4.50 -17.64 19.90
N THR A 270 5.65 -18.05 19.35
CA THR A 270 6.83 -18.34 20.17
C THR A 270 8.02 -17.45 19.78
N SER A 271 9.01 -17.34 20.68
CA SER A 271 10.29 -16.69 20.40
C SER A 271 11.11 -17.38 19.29
N LYS A 272 10.69 -18.57 18.82
CA LYS A 272 11.29 -19.21 17.63
C LYS A 272 10.64 -18.76 16.31
N ASN A 273 9.68 -17.84 16.37
CA ASN A 273 8.84 -17.43 15.23
C ASN A 273 7.95 -18.57 14.70
N GLU A 274 7.45 -19.40 15.61
CA GLU A 274 6.58 -20.54 15.33
C GLU A 274 5.24 -20.40 16.08
N LYS A 275 4.27 -21.25 15.74
CA LYS A 275 3.01 -21.37 16.48
C LYS A 275 3.00 -22.64 17.32
N LYS A 276 2.52 -22.53 18.56
CA LYS A 276 2.13 -23.66 19.40
C LYS A 276 0.61 -23.64 19.52
N TYR A 277 -0.07 -24.64 18.98
CA TYR A 277 -1.54 -24.71 19.00
C TYR A 277 -2.02 -25.25 20.33
N LEU A 278 -3.11 -24.66 20.84
CA LEU A 278 -3.99 -25.28 21.84
C LEU A 278 -5.09 -26.03 21.08
N ILE A 279 -5.73 -25.35 20.13
CA ILE A 279 -6.61 -25.95 19.13
C ILE A 279 -5.93 -25.87 17.78
N HIS A 280 -5.63 -27.04 17.19
CA HIS A 280 -5.11 -27.11 15.83
C HIS A 280 -6.13 -26.57 14.82
N PRO A 281 -5.71 -26.18 13.60
CA PRO A 281 -6.65 -25.70 12.58
C PRO A 281 -7.74 -26.75 12.25
N THR A 282 -8.94 -26.55 12.82
CA THR A 282 -10.11 -27.44 12.81
C THR A 282 -11.23 -26.80 11.99
N GLU A 283 -11.96 -27.62 11.24
CA GLU A 283 -13.07 -27.14 10.40
C GLU A 283 -14.34 -26.99 11.22
N ILE A 284 -15.03 -25.87 11.04
CA ILE A 284 -16.28 -25.52 11.73
C ILE A 284 -17.28 -24.89 10.76
N ASP A 285 -18.56 -24.97 11.10
CA ASP A 285 -19.60 -24.19 10.44
C ASP A 285 -19.48 -22.70 10.77
N SER A 286 -19.89 -21.84 9.84
CA SER A 286 -19.80 -20.39 10.01
C SER A 286 -21.05 -19.67 9.49
N PRO A 287 -21.49 -18.59 10.17
CA PRO A 287 -22.63 -17.76 9.76
C PRO A 287 -22.29 -16.76 8.63
N PHE A 288 -21.16 -16.96 7.94
CA PHE A 288 -20.69 -16.11 6.84
C PHE A 288 -20.06 -16.96 5.74
N LEU A 289 -20.08 -16.45 4.50
CA LEU A 289 -19.52 -17.14 3.34
C LEU A 289 -18.00 -17.00 3.25
N HIS A 290 -17.46 -15.84 3.59
CA HIS A 290 -16.02 -15.57 3.59
C HIS A 290 -15.69 -14.49 4.62
N GLY A 291 -14.49 -14.54 5.18
CA GLY A 291 -14.08 -13.56 6.19
C GLY A 291 -13.09 -14.10 7.21
N THR A 292 -12.75 -13.24 8.16
CA THR A 292 -11.85 -13.56 9.28
C THR A 292 -12.35 -12.93 10.57
N TYR A 293 -12.42 -13.74 11.63
CA TYR A 293 -12.64 -13.33 13.00
C TYR A 293 -11.37 -13.53 13.84
N ILE A 294 -10.99 -12.54 14.63
CA ILE A 294 -9.83 -12.58 15.52
C ILE A 294 -10.24 -12.08 16.90
N LYS A 295 -9.84 -12.81 17.95
CA LYS A 295 -10.01 -12.40 19.35
C LYS A 295 -8.67 -12.45 20.09
N LEU A 296 -8.36 -11.35 20.77
CA LEU A 296 -7.13 -11.12 21.52
C LEU A 296 -7.46 -10.63 22.93
N ASN A 297 -6.60 -10.94 23.89
CA ASN A 297 -6.72 -10.47 25.26
C ASN A 297 -5.43 -9.76 25.68
N TYR A 298 -5.55 -8.54 26.20
CA TYR A 298 -4.39 -7.74 26.61
C TYR A 298 -4.68 -6.93 27.87
N LEU A 299 -3.62 -6.58 28.61
CA LEU A 299 -3.70 -5.62 29.71
C LEU A 299 -3.32 -4.23 29.23
N ASN A 300 -4.00 -3.21 29.77
CA ASN A 300 -3.65 -1.82 29.57
C ASN A 300 -4.20 -0.93 30.69
N VAL A 301 -3.84 0.36 30.65
CA VAL A 301 -4.53 1.40 31.43
C VAL A 301 -6.03 1.44 31.12
N ARG A 302 -6.81 2.05 32.01
CA ARG A 302 -8.25 2.27 31.80
C ARG A 302 -8.54 2.97 30.46
N TYR A 303 -9.54 2.49 29.74
CA TYR A 303 -9.96 2.99 28.45
C TYR A 303 -10.52 4.41 28.57
N ILE A 304 -10.13 5.28 27.63
CA ILE A 304 -10.61 6.66 27.55
C ILE A 304 -11.21 6.88 26.16
N ARG A 305 -12.50 7.23 26.13
CA ARG A 305 -13.21 7.61 24.90
C ARG A 305 -12.55 8.82 24.24
N GLY A 306 -12.54 8.83 22.92
CA GLY A 306 -12.04 9.90 22.05
C GLY A 306 -10.76 9.55 21.30
N TYR A 307 -10.02 8.50 21.69
CA TYR A 307 -8.80 8.08 20.98
C TYR A 307 -9.10 7.04 19.89
N VAL A 308 -9.69 5.91 20.26
CA VAL A 308 -10.05 4.84 19.30
C VAL A 308 -11.18 5.30 18.40
N GLU A 309 -12.19 5.97 18.96
CA GLU A 309 -13.31 6.50 18.22
C GLU A 309 -12.84 7.47 17.13
N LYS A 310 -11.85 8.31 17.44
CA LYS A 310 -11.29 9.25 16.45
C LYS A 310 -10.57 8.53 15.33
N TYR A 311 -9.81 7.49 15.65
CA TYR A 311 -9.15 6.68 14.63
C TYR A 311 -10.16 5.97 13.71
N ILE A 312 -11.21 5.37 14.28
CA ILE A 312 -12.24 4.67 13.51
C ILE A 312 -13.04 5.67 12.66
N GLU A 313 -13.40 6.82 13.20
CA GLU A 313 -14.08 7.91 12.48
C GLU A 313 -13.26 8.39 11.29
N GLU A 314 -11.98 8.71 11.48
CA GLU A 314 -11.11 9.13 10.38
C GLU A 314 -10.89 8.00 9.36
N THR A 315 -10.87 6.74 9.81
CA THR A 315 -10.77 5.59 8.91
C THR A 315 -12.03 5.43 8.06
N ALA A 316 -13.22 5.55 8.65
CA ALA A 316 -14.49 5.47 7.94
C ALA A 316 -14.62 6.60 6.91
N PHE A 317 -14.26 7.83 7.29
CA PHE A 317 -14.23 8.97 6.38
C PHE A 317 -13.33 8.71 5.17
N MET A 318 -12.11 8.24 5.41
CA MET A 318 -11.11 8.09 4.35
C MET A 318 -11.33 6.84 3.50
N ASN A 319 -12.25 5.96 3.92
CA ASN A 319 -12.60 4.74 3.24
C ASN A 319 -14.13 4.63 3.15
N PRO A 320 -14.79 5.55 2.41
CA PRO A 320 -16.24 5.71 2.45
C PRO A 320 -17.00 4.57 1.77
N HIS A 321 -16.31 3.56 1.22
CA HIS A 321 -16.90 2.38 0.58
C HIS A 321 -17.05 1.18 1.54
N PHE A 322 -16.83 1.37 2.85
CA PHE A 322 -17.06 0.35 3.88
C PHE A 322 -18.09 0.79 4.91
N THR A 323 -18.76 -0.20 5.48
CA THR A 323 -19.52 -0.05 6.72
C THR A 323 -18.67 -0.55 7.90
N ILE A 324 -18.44 0.32 8.89
CA ILE A 324 -17.66 -0.02 10.09
C ILE A 324 -18.55 0.07 11.33
N ILE A 325 -18.66 -1.03 12.06
CA ILE A 325 -19.42 -1.10 13.32
C ILE A 325 -18.43 -1.16 14.47
N TYR A 326 -18.51 -0.20 15.38
CA TYR A 326 -17.65 -0.13 16.56
C TYR A 326 -18.45 -0.24 17.86
N ILE A 327 -18.04 -1.17 18.72
CA ILE A 327 -18.60 -1.37 20.05
C ILE A 327 -17.50 -1.09 21.07
N ASP A 328 -17.71 -0.04 21.88
CA ASP A 328 -16.77 0.36 22.90
C ASP A 328 -16.82 -0.54 24.15
N PRO A 329 -15.84 -0.47 25.08
CA PRO A 329 -15.81 -1.29 26.29
C PRO A 329 -17.00 -1.13 27.24
N PHE A 330 -17.77 -0.06 27.08
CA PHE A 330 -18.95 0.23 27.89
C PHE A 330 -20.24 -0.21 27.19
N GLY A 331 -20.14 -0.91 26.05
CA GLY A 331 -21.28 -1.40 25.28
C GLY A 331 -21.99 -0.32 24.47
N LYS A 332 -21.36 0.85 24.23
CA LYS A 332 -21.90 1.85 23.31
C LYS A 332 -21.48 1.51 21.89
N GLU A 333 -22.48 1.39 21.03
CA GLU A 333 -22.33 1.13 19.61
C GLU A 333 -22.26 2.44 18.81
N LYS A 334 -21.40 2.47 17.78
CA LYS A 334 -21.35 3.51 16.76
C LYS A 334 -21.18 2.85 15.39
N ILE A 335 -22.14 3.09 14.51
CA ILE A 335 -22.17 2.55 13.14
C ILE A 335 -21.76 3.67 12.19
N TYR A 336 -20.68 3.44 11.45
CA TYR A 336 -20.25 4.30 10.35
C TYR A 336 -20.67 3.63 9.05
N ARG A 337 -21.73 4.16 8.45
CA ARG A 337 -22.28 3.61 7.20
C ARG A 337 -21.37 3.97 6.04
N ARG A 338 -21.36 3.11 5.03
CA ARG A 338 -20.78 3.41 3.73
C ARG A 338 -21.44 4.67 3.13
N LEU A 339 -20.63 5.55 2.55
CA LEU A 339 -21.04 6.82 1.92
C LEU A 339 -20.73 6.90 0.42
N ALA A 340 -19.96 5.94 -0.12
CA ALA A 340 -19.59 5.81 -1.53
C ALA A 340 -20.16 4.54 -2.15
N THR A 341 -20.60 4.64 -3.41
CA THR A 341 -21.25 3.56 -4.19
C THR A 341 -20.28 2.74 -5.04
N SER A 342 -18.97 3.04 -4.99
CA SER A 342 -17.97 2.31 -5.77
C SER A 342 -16.71 2.03 -4.96
N PHE A 343 -16.08 0.88 -5.22
CA PHE A 343 -14.74 0.60 -4.72
C PHE A 343 -13.67 1.34 -5.53
N PRO A 344 -12.55 1.71 -4.90
CA PRO A 344 -11.40 2.25 -5.62
C PRO A 344 -10.80 1.21 -6.57
N LEU A 345 -10.10 1.68 -7.60
CA LEU A 345 -9.39 0.82 -8.54
C LEU A 345 -8.31 -0.03 -7.85
N GLU A 346 -8.09 -1.25 -8.36
CA GLU A 346 -7.05 -2.13 -7.85
C GLU A 346 -5.65 -1.52 -8.09
N PRO A 347 -4.83 -1.30 -7.04
CA PRO A 347 -3.47 -0.82 -7.23
C PRO A 347 -2.60 -1.85 -7.96
N LYS A 348 -1.77 -1.38 -8.89
CA LYS A 348 -0.81 -2.23 -9.61
C LYS A 348 0.51 -2.35 -8.86
N TYR A 349 1.23 -3.44 -9.11
CA TYR A 349 2.58 -3.63 -8.61
C TYR A 349 3.56 -2.65 -9.27
N ALA A 350 4.37 -2.00 -8.45
CA ALA A 350 5.40 -1.07 -8.87
C ALA A 350 6.78 -1.73 -8.78
N LYS A 351 7.57 -1.69 -9.87
CA LYS A 351 9.00 -2.00 -9.77
C LYS A 351 9.75 -0.81 -9.18
N SER A 352 10.91 -1.07 -8.60
CA SER A 352 11.78 -0.02 -8.06
C SER A 352 12.21 0.97 -9.14
N HIS A 353 12.26 2.25 -8.78
CA HIS A 353 12.75 3.30 -9.65
C HIS A 353 14.27 3.48 -9.50
N PRO A 354 15.05 3.66 -10.58
CA PRO A 354 16.52 3.77 -10.47
C PRO A 354 17.03 4.87 -9.50
N SER A 355 16.34 6.00 -9.45
CA SER A 355 16.74 7.12 -8.57
C SER A 355 16.63 6.80 -7.08
N SER A 356 15.71 5.92 -6.65
CA SER A 356 15.48 5.63 -5.22
C SER A 356 16.35 4.49 -4.66
N VAL A 357 17.06 3.75 -5.52
CA VAL A 357 17.80 2.53 -5.17
C VAL A 357 19.14 2.84 -4.51
N ASN A 358 19.41 2.31 -3.32
CA ASN A 358 20.72 2.48 -2.67
C ASN A 358 21.76 1.49 -3.18
N ILE A 359 23.02 1.70 -2.77
CA ILE A 359 24.12 0.80 -3.14
C ILE A 359 23.89 -0.64 -2.66
N GLY A 360 23.37 -0.81 -1.44
CA GLY A 360 23.04 -2.12 -0.88
C GLY A 360 21.88 -2.79 -1.63
N ASP A 361 20.82 -2.04 -1.92
CA ASP A 361 19.68 -2.55 -2.68
C ASP A 361 20.10 -3.09 -4.05
N LEU A 362 20.98 -2.37 -4.76
CA LEU A 362 21.51 -2.83 -6.04
C LEU A 362 22.40 -4.08 -5.88
N GLN A 363 23.21 -4.16 -4.82
CA GLN A 363 24.02 -5.35 -4.53
C GLN A 363 23.15 -6.58 -4.30
N ASP A 364 22.10 -6.43 -3.50
CA ASP A 364 21.16 -7.51 -3.21
C ASP A 364 20.45 -7.98 -4.47
N LEU A 365 19.97 -7.05 -5.31
CA LEU A 365 19.34 -7.37 -6.60
C LEU A 365 20.32 -8.10 -7.54
N ILE A 366 21.58 -7.66 -7.60
CA ILE A 366 22.61 -8.31 -8.40
C ILE A 366 22.89 -9.73 -7.90
N SER A 367 22.97 -9.92 -6.58
CA SER A 367 23.28 -11.23 -5.97
C SER A 367 22.21 -12.28 -6.23
N LYS A 368 20.95 -11.84 -6.38
CA LYS A 368 19.78 -12.68 -6.66
C LYS A 368 19.46 -12.78 -8.16
N SER A 369 20.22 -12.12 -9.02
CA SER A 369 19.91 -12.03 -10.44
C SER A 369 20.21 -13.33 -11.18
N GLU A 370 19.25 -13.78 -11.98
CA GLU A 370 19.41 -14.90 -12.91
C GLU A 370 19.78 -14.45 -14.34
N ASN A 371 19.87 -13.14 -14.56
CA ASN A 371 20.11 -12.56 -15.88
C ASN A 371 21.53 -12.86 -16.39
N LYS A 372 21.67 -13.09 -17.70
CA LYS A 372 22.97 -13.37 -18.34
C LYS A 372 23.81 -12.14 -18.66
N SER A 373 23.22 -10.95 -18.59
CA SER A 373 23.88 -9.68 -18.92
C SER A 373 23.35 -8.57 -18.02
N ILE A 374 24.19 -7.58 -17.74
CA ILE A 374 23.85 -6.44 -16.88
C ILE A 374 22.77 -5.57 -17.51
N SER A 375 22.77 -5.39 -18.84
CA SER A 375 21.74 -4.61 -19.52
C SER A 375 20.34 -5.21 -19.36
N ALA A 376 20.21 -6.53 -19.52
CA ALA A 376 18.95 -7.23 -19.26
C ALA A 376 18.55 -7.12 -17.77
N PHE A 377 19.50 -7.29 -16.86
CA PHE A 377 19.25 -7.13 -15.42
C PHE A 377 18.66 -5.76 -15.08
N LEU A 378 19.27 -4.68 -15.60
CA LEU A 378 18.79 -3.32 -15.39
C LEU A 378 17.38 -3.11 -15.96
N GLN A 379 17.09 -3.67 -17.15
CA GLN A 379 15.77 -3.55 -17.77
C GLN A 379 14.67 -4.29 -16.99
N ASP A 380 14.97 -5.48 -16.48
CA ASP A 380 13.95 -6.32 -15.85
C ASP A 380 13.61 -5.88 -14.43
N ASN A 381 14.58 -5.29 -13.70
CA ASN A 381 14.44 -4.96 -12.28
C ASN A 381 14.00 -3.51 -12.01
N PHE A 382 14.06 -2.61 -13.00
CA PHE A 382 13.76 -1.19 -12.78
C PHE A 382 12.69 -0.66 -13.76
N VAL A 383 11.80 0.21 -13.25
CA VAL A 383 10.87 0.95 -14.13
C VAL A 383 11.61 2.03 -14.94
N ARG A 384 11.02 2.44 -16.07
CA ARG A 384 11.52 3.52 -16.94
C ARG A 384 12.95 3.31 -17.48
N LEU A 385 13.44 2.07 -17.46
CA LEU A 385 14.77 1.72 -17.93
C LEU A 385 14.66 0.93 -19.24
N SER A 386 14.82 1.64 -20.36
CA SER A 386 14.77 1.02 -21.70
C SER A 386 16.06 0.28 -22.02
N SER A 387 16.02 -0.65 -22.98
CA SER A 387 17.22 -1.38 -23.44
C SER A 387 18.35 -0.45 -23.89
N ASN A 388 18.01 0.68 -24.54
CA ASN A 388 19.00 1.66 -24.98
C ASN A 388 19.64 2.37 -23.78
N LEU A 389 18.85 2.77 -22.79
CA LEU A 389 19.37 3.42 -21.58
C LEU A 389 20.22 2.44 -20.75
N ALA A 390 19.82 1.16 -20.67
CA ALA A 390 20.59 0.12 -20.01
C ALA A 390 21.98 -0.04 -20.63
N LYS A 391 22.06 -0.05 -21.97
CA LYS A 391 23.33 -0.10 -22.70
C LYS A 391 24.16 1.16 -22.45
N GLU A 392 23.55 2.34 -22.43
CA GLU A 392 24.23 3.58 -22.12
C GLU A 392 24.86 3.57 -20.72
N ILE A 393 24.14 3.07 -19.70
CA ILE A 393 24.67 2.91 -18.34
C ILE A 393 25.93 2.03 -18.34
N VAL A 394 25.83 0.86 -18.98
CA VAL A 394 26.94 -0.08 -19.11
C VAL A 394 28.11 0.55 -19.85
N ASP A 395 27.87 1.28 -20.94
CA ASP A 395 28.91 1.96 -21.72
C ASP A 395 29.62 3.04 -20.90
N ILE A 396 28.88 3.81 -20.09
CA ILE A 396 29.47 4.81 -19.18
C ILE A 396 30.34 4.12 -18.13
N ALA A 397 29.87 3.00 -17.55
CA ALA A 397 30.65 2.23 -16.60
C ALA A 397 31.92 1.64 -17.22
N GLU A 398 31.83 1.09 -18.44
CA GLU A 398 32.99 0.57 -19.17
C GLU A 398 33.99 1.68 -19.49
N ARG A 399 33.54 2.90 -19.82
CA ARG A 399 34.44 4.05 -20.05
C ARG A 399 35.21 4.43 -18.79
N ASP A 400 34.54 4.44 -17.64
CA ASP A 400 35.17 4.69 -16.34
C ASP A 400 36.20 3.58 -16.00
N LEU A 401 35.88 2.32 -16.27
CA LEU A 401 36.81 1.19 -16.10
C LEU A 401 38.02 1.29 -17.05
N GLN A 402 37.82 1.69 -18.31
CA GLN A 402 38.89 1.90 -19.28
C GLN A 402 39.92 2.94 -18.77
N ASP A 403 39.43 4.04 -18.22
CA ASP A 403 40.28 5.10 -17.67
C ASP A 403 41.04 4.65 -16.41
N LYS A 404 40.37 3.95 -15.48
CA LYS A 404 40.96 3.45 -14.22
C LYS A 404 42.02 2.38 -14.46
N LEU A 405 41.72 1.43 -15.34
CA LEU A 405 42.57 0.27 -15.64
C LEU A 405 43.61 0.56 -16.75
N ASN A 406 43.62 1.79 -17.28
CA ASN A 406 44.53 2.22 -18.35
C ASN A 406 44.49 1.30 -19.59
N LEU A 407 43.28 0.85 -19.96
CA LEU A 407 43.08 -0.04 -21.11
C LEU A 407 41.85 0.40 -21.89
N LEU A 408 42.01 0.82 -23.14
CA LEU A 408 40.91 1.25 -24.01
C LEU A 408 40.33 0.08 -24.80
N ILE A 409 39.00 0.01 -24.88
CA ILE A 409 38.28 -0.92 -25.77
C ILE A 409 38.14 -0.26 -27.15
N LEU A 410 38.78 -0.81 -28.17
CA LEU A 410 38.65 -0.42 -29.56
C LEU A 410 37.71 -1.37 -30.32
N LYS A 411 37.26 -1.00 -31.53
CA LYS A 411 36.47 -1.90 -32.40
C LYS A 411 37.26 -3.15 -32.79
N GLU A 412 38.56 -2.98 -33.02
CA GLU A 412 39.48 -4.01 -33.51
C GLU A 412 40.23 -4.74 -32.40
N GLY A 413 40.05 -4.34 -31.13
CA GLY A 413 40.86 -4.89 -30.04
C GLY A 413 40.90 -4.01 -28.79
N PHE A 414 42.00 -4.04 -28.08
CA PHE A 414 42.25 -3.29 -26.85
C PHE A 414 43.64 -2.67 -26.91
N VAL A 415 43.82 -1.47 -26.36
CA VAL A 415 45.13 -0.80 -26.35
C VAL A 415 45.44 -0.20 -24.98
N SER A 416 46.68 -0.38 -24.51
CA SER A 416 47.13 0.11 -23.20
C SER A 416 47.38 1.62 -23.20
N LEU A 417 46.69 2.38 -22.35
CA LEU A 417 46.94 3.81 -22.14
C LEU A 417 48.32 4.05 -21.51
N THR A 418 49.22 4.67 -22.26
CA THR A 418 50.57 5.01 -21.78
C THR A 418 50.62 6.42 -21.21
N LYS A 419 51.48 6.65 -20.21
CA LYS A 419 51.63 7.98 -19.56
C LYS A 419 52.79 8.77 -20.16
N LYS A 420 53.86 8.10 -20.56
CA LYS A 420 55.03 8.68 -21.23
C LYS A 420 55.14 8.14 -22.66
N LYS A 421 55.69 8.94 -23.58
CA LYS A 421 55.97 8.51 -24.96
C LYS A 421 56.98 7.34 -25.03
N THR A 422 57.74 7.11 -23.97
CA THR A 422 58.73 6.01 -23.85
C THR A 422 58.15 4.68 -23.36
N ASP A 423 56.89 4.66 -22.92
CA ASP A 423 56.29 3.44 -22.37
C ASP A 423 55.97 2.45 -23.50
N GLN A 424 56.06 1.15 -23.20
CA GLN A 424 55.69 0.11 -24.15
C GLN A 424 54.18 0.12 -24.41
N ILE A 425 53.82 0.04 -25.70
CA ILE A 425 52.42 0.05 -26.14
C ILE A 425 52.02 -1.37 -26.48
N TYR A 426 50.98 -1.85 -25.82
CA TYR A 426 50.39 -3.16 -26.04
C TYR A 426 49.05 -3.03 -26.76
N PHE A 427 48.94 -3.67 -27.92
CA PHE A 427 47.68 -3.83 -28.66
C PHE A 427 47.24 -5.28 -28.60
N MET A 428 45.98 -5.53 -28.30
CA MET A 428 45.45 -6.87 -28.09
C MET A 428 44.22 -7.08 -28.96
N ARG A 429 44.10 -8.21 -29.66
CA ARG A 429 42.90 -8.53 -30.44
C ARG A 429 42.55 -10.01 -30.34
N ASN A 430 41.27 -10.32 -30.42
CA ASN A 430 40.81 -11.70 -30.44
C ASN A 430 40.94 -12.25 -31.87
N GLU A 431 41.69 -13.34 -32.03
CA GLU A 431 41.83 -14.04 -33.30
C GLU A 431 41.47 -15.51 -33.16
N LYS A 432 40.90 -16.09 -34.22
CA LYS A 432 40.64 -17.53 -34.30
C LYS A 432 41.96 -18.27 -34.46
N ARG A 433 42.36 -19.04 -33.45
CA ARG A 433 43.57 -19.86 -33.45
C ARG A 433 43.25 -21.28 -33.03
N ILE A 434 44.03 -22.24 -33.53
CA ILE A 434 44.01 -23.62 -33.05
C ILE A 434 45.03 -23.71 -31.92
N TYR A 435 44.58 -24.10 -30.73
CA TYR A 435 45.42 -24.24 -29.55
C TYR A 435 44.88 -25.32 -28.60
N GLY A 436 45.75 -25.92 -27.79
CA GLY A 436 45.39 -27.03 -26.89
C GLY A 436 45.11 -28.33 -27.66
N ARG A 437 44.11 -29.11 -27.21
CA ARG A 437 43.69 -30.38 -27.83
C ARG A 437 42.59 -30.22 -28.90
N SER A 438 42.15 -28.99 -29.17
CA SER A 438 41.05 -28.71 -30.13
C SER A 438 41.58 -28.73 -31.56
N THR A 439 40.84 -29.34 -32.49
CA THR A 439 41.11 -29.28 -33.95
C THR A 439 40.39 -28.12 -34.64
N LYS A 440 39.38 -27.52 -33.99
CA LYS A 440 38.64 -26.36 -34.50
C LYS A 440 39.26 -25.04 -33.99
N PRO A 441 39.37 -24.00 -34.84
CA PRO A 441 39.80 -22.67 -34.41
C PRO A 441 38.86 -22.10 -33.35
N ARG A 442 39.42 -21.54 -32.27
CA ARG A 442 38.69 -20.84 -31.20
C ARG A 442 39.27 -19.45 -31.01
N ASP A 443 38.46 -18.53 -30.51
CA ASP A 443 38.93 -17.18 -30.21
C ASP A 443 39.98 -17.21 -29.11
N LYS A 444 41.12 -16.57 -29.38
CA LYS A 444 42.23 -16.41 -28.45
C LYS A 444 42.68 -14.95 -28.48
N LEU A 445 42.82 -14.34 -27.30
CA LEU A 445 43.34 -12.98 -27.16
C LEU A 445 44.83 -12.96 -27.50
N ILE A 446 45.22 -12.34 -28.61
CA ILE A 446 46.63 -12.19 -29.01
C ILE A 446 47.15 -10.83 -28.54
N ILE A 447 48.36 -10.81 -27.99
CA ILE A 447 49.01 -9.61 -27.47
C ILE A 447 50.15 -9.22 -28.43
N TYR A 448 50.10 -7.99 -28.92
CA TYR A 448 51.09 -7.38 -29.80
C TYR A 448 51.80 -6.23 -29.08
N GLN A 449 53.11 -6.13 -29.27
CA GLN A 449 53.88 -4.93 -28.94
C GLN A 449 54.01 -4.07 -30.19
N VAL A 450 53.75 -2.75 -30.06
CA VAL A 450 53.92 -1.79 -31.16
C VAL A 450 55.38 -1.37 -31.22
N GLU A 451 56.08 -1.71 -32.31
CA GLU A 451 57.50 -1.35 -32.49
C GLU A 451 57.76 -0.29 -33.56
N SER A 452 56.86 -0.12 -34.53
CA SER A 452 57.01 0.91 -35.57
C SER A 452 57.06 2.32 -34.98
N GLU A 453 58.11 3.07 -35.30
CA GLU A 453 58.31 4.46 -34.85
C GLU A 453 57.19 5.39 -35.35
N GLU A 454 56.70 5.21 -36.58
CA GLU A 454 55.59 5.98 -37.13
C GLU A 454 54.28 5.74 -36.35
N LEU A 455 54.02 4.48 -35.96
CA LEU A 455 52.84 4.14 -35.16
C LEU A 455 52.96 4.69 -33.73
N LYS A 456 54.15 4.61 -33.12
CA LYS A 456 54.41 5.16 -31.79
C LYS A 456 54.20 6.68 -31.74
N GLU A 457 54.67 7.40 -32.76
CA GLU A 457 54.54 8.85 -32.83
C GLU A 457 53.06 9.27 -32.95
N LYS A 458 52.34 8.73 -33.93
CA LYS A 458 50.90 8.99 -34.12
C LYS A 458 50.07 8.58 -32.90
N TYR A 459 50.39 7.42 -32.29
CA TYR A 459 49.75 6.97 -31.06
C TYR A 459 50.00 7.94 -29.90
N GLY A 460 51.26 8.37 -29.73
CA GLY A 460 51.68 9.28 -28.67
C GLY A 460 50.96 10.63 -28.74
N ASP A 461 50.68 11.14 -29.93
CA ASP A 461 49.96 12.40 -30.10
C ASP A 461 48.48 12.28 -29.73
N TYR A 462 47.81 11.21 -30.16
CA TYR A 462 46.40 10.96 -29.79
C TYR A 462 46.25 10.70 -28.28
N ILE A 463 47.17 9.96 -27.67
CA ILE A 463 47.13 9.62 -26.24
C ILE A 463 47.51 10.80 -25.36
N SER A 464 48.45 11.65 -25.79
CA SER A 464 48.77 12.91 -25.09
C SER A 464 47.51 13.78 -24.96
N ASN A 465 46.74 13.91 -26.04
CA ASN A 465 45.46 14.61 -26.02
C ASN A 465 44.44 13.90 -25.10
N TYR A 466 44.30 12.57 -25.19
CA TYR A 466 43.39 11.80 -24.35
C TYR A 466 43.72 11.93 -22.84
N ASN A 467 44.99 11.83 -22.46
CA ASN A 467 45.46 11.99 -21.08
C ASN A 467 45.29 13.42 -20.56
N LYS A 468 45.33 14.43 -21.43
CA LYS A 468 44.99 15.80 -21.07
C LYS A 468 43.50 15.91 -20.73
N LEU A 469 42.64 15.34 -21.57
CA LEU A 469 41.19 15.31 -21.35
C LEU A 469 40.80 14.57 -20.05
N ILE A 470 41.50 13.49 -19.67
CA ILE A 470 41.31 12.83 -18.36
C ILE A 470 41.61 13.80 -17.21
N ARG A 471 42.75 14.51 -17.28
CA ARG A 471 43.13 15.48 -16.23
C ARG A 471 42.14 16.63 -16.10
N ASP A 472 41.65 17.13 -17.24
CA ASP A 472 40.64 18.19 -17.27
C ASP A 472 39.29 17.71 -16.70
N TYR A 473 38.92 16.45 -16.97
CA TYR A 473 37.74 15.81 -16.38
C TYR A 473 37.86 15.68 -14.85
N GLU A 474 38.99 15.17 -14.34
CA GLU A 474 39.23 15.06 -12.90
C GLU A 474 39.21 16.41 -12.18
N LYS A 475 39.80 17.44 -12.79
CA LYS A 475 39.79 18.80 -12.26
C LYS A 475 38.36 19.34 -12.17
N THR A 476 37.58 19.19 -13.24
CA THR A 476 36.18 19.63 -13.29
C THR A 476 35.33 18.94 -12.22
N ASN A 477 35.51 17.63 -12.01
CA ASN A 477 34.81 16.90 -10.94
C ASN A 477 35.21 17.36 -9.53
N LYS A 478 36.49 17.66 -9.30
CA LYS A 478 36.94 18.22 -8.02
C LYS A 478 36.30 19.59 -7.74
N ASP A 479 36.14 20.41 -8.77
CA ASP A 479 35.52 21.73 -8.62
C ASP A 479 34.01 21.63 -8.37
N ILE A 480 33.29 20.72 -9.05
CA ILE A 480 31.89 20.40 -8.74
C ILE A 480 31.74 19.95 -7.27
N LYS A 481 32.63 19.09 -6.78
CA LYS A 481 32.59 18.62 -5.39
C LYS A 481 32.76 19.77 -4.39
N LYS A 482 33.65 20.73 -4.67
CA LYS A 482 33.80 21.93 -3.83
C LYS A 482 32.55 22.80 -3.82
N LEU A 483 31.88 22.94 -4.97
CA LEU A 483 30.62 23.69 -5.08
C LEU A 483 29.48 23.01 -4.32
N ASN A 484 29.33 21.70 -4.41
CA ASN A 484 28.33 20.96 -3.63
C ASN A 484 28.54 21.10 -2.12
N ASN A 485 29.78 20.98 -1.64
CA ASN A 485 30.11 21.21 -0.23
C ASN A 485 29.82 22.66 0.22
N ARG A 486 29.81 23.62 -0.70
CA ARG A 486 29.45 25.01 -0.42
C ARG A 486 27.94 25.17 -0.32
N ILE A 487 27.15 24.48 -1.15
CA ILE A 487 25.68 24.44 -1.06
C ILE A 487 25.24 23.97 0.32
N GLU A 488 25.81 22.87 0.83
CA GLU A 488 25.46 22.32 2.16
C GLU A 488 25.68 23.32 3.32
N LYS A 489 26.58 24.29 3.15
CA LYS A 489 26.91 25.30 4.18
C LYS A 489 26.17 26.62 3.98
N THR A 490 25.43 26.77 2.88
CA THR A 490 24.83 28.05 2.48
C THR A 490 23.38 28.12 2.95
N VAL A 491 22.99 29.25 3.55
CA VAL A 491 21.64 29.44 4.09
C VAL A 491 20.72 30.18 3.11
N THR A 492 21.27 30.93 2.13
CA THR A 492 20.47 31.78 1.24
C THR A 492 20.14 31.13 -0.11
N GLN A 493 18.86 31.13 -0.50
CA GLN A 493 18.40 30.57 -1.79
C GLN A 493 19.02 31.25 -3.02
N LYS A 494 19.41 32.53 -2.93
CA LYS A 494 20.01 33.27 -4.05
C LYS A 494 21.42 32.78 -4.37
N GLU A 495 22.21 32.48 -3.34
CA GLU A 495 23.55 31.92 -3.51
C GLU A 495 23.51 30.48 -4.00
N ILE A 496 22.56 29.67 -3.49
CA ILE A 496 22.31 28.30 -3.97
C ILE A 496 22.05 28.30 -5.49
N LYS A 497 21.13 29.16 -5.96
CA LYS A 497 20.83 29.30 -7.40
C LYS A 497 22.02 29.77 -8.24
N SER A 498 22.92 30.58 -7.68
CA SER A 498 24.15 31.00 -8.38
C SER A 498 25.12 29.84 -8.53
N ILE A 499 25.32 29.06 -7.46
CA ILE A 499 26.19 27.88 -7.45
C ILE A 499 25.66 26.80 -8.40
N GLU A 500 24.35 26.56 -8.43
CA GLU A 500 23.71 25.63 -9.38
C GLU A 500 23.98 25.99 -10.85
N ARG A 501 23.98 27.29 -11.18
CA ARG A 501 24.31 27.75 -12.55
C ARG A 501 25.78 27.47 -12.89
N GLU A 502 26.69 27.62 -11.94
CA GLU A 502 28.11 27.26 -12.13
C GLU A 502 28.28 25.75 -12.33
N ILE A 503 27.62 24.93 -11.49
CA ILE A 503 27.60 23.46 -11.65
C ILE A 503 27.10 23.09 -13.04
N LYS A 504 26.02 23.73 -13.53
CA LYS A 504 25.49 23.48 -14.89
C LYS A 504 26.51 23.79 -15.99
N LYS A 505 27.37 24.81 -15.84
CA LYS A 505 28.47 25.10 -16.78
C LYS A 505 29.53 23.98 -16.74
N PHE A 506 29.91 23.52 -15.55
CA PHE A 506 30.87 22.41 -15.41
C PHE A 506 30.33 21.10 -15.97
N LEU A 507 29.04 20.79 -15.79
CA LEU A 507 28.39 19.62 -16.40
C LEU A 507 28.40 19.70 -17.93
N LYS A 508 28.22 20.89 -18.51
CA LYS A 508 28.37 21.08 -19.96
C LYS A 508 29.81 20.80 -20.41
N ASN A 509 30.81 21.33 -19.69
CA ASN A 509 32.22 21.06 -19.98
C ASN A 509 32.55 19.56 -19.92
N ILE A 510 32.00 18.82 -18.95
CA ILE A 510 32.15 17.36 -18.87
C ILE A 510 31.62 16.67 -20.13
N ASN A 511 30.46 17.08 -20.65
CA ASN A 511 29.90 16.52 -21.87
C ASN A 511 30.76 16.83 -23.11
N ASP A 512 31.34 18.02 -23.18
CA ASP A 512 32.25 18.40 -24.27
C ASP A 512 33.56 17.58 -24.20
N ILE A 513 34.14 17.41 -23.00
CA ILE A 513 35.29 16.52 -22.78
C ILE A 513 34.98 15.08 -23.21
N ARG A 514 33.80 14.56 -22.88
CA ARG A 514 33.37 13.21 -23.29
C ARG A 514 33.33 13.06 -24.82
N LYS A 515 32.79 14.04 -25.54
CA LYS A 515 32.76 14.03 -27.02
C LYS A 515 34.17 14.05 -27.61
N GLU A 516 35.07 14.85 -27.07
CA GLU A 516 36.46 14.90 -27.53
C GLU A 516 37.22 13.60 -27.23
N LYS A 517 36.96 12.95 -26.10
CA LYS A 517 37.49 11.61 -25.81
C LYS A 517 37.00 10.57 -26.82
N ASP A 518 35.72 10.61 -27.20
CA ASP A 518 35.15 9.70 -28.20
C ASP A 518 35.76 9.94 -29.60
N LYS A 519 36.04 11.20 -29.97
CA LYS A 519 36.79 11.52 -31.21
C LYS A 519 38.22 10.97 -31.17
N ALA A 520 38.94 11.19 -30.07
CA ALA A 520 40.31 10.68 -29.90
C ALA A 520 40.35 9.14 -29.97
N LYS A 521 39.36 8.48 -29.38
CA LYS A 521 39.16 7.02 -29.48
C LYS A 521 38.81 6.59 -30.90
N GLY A 522 38.03 7.37 -31.65
CA GLY A 522 37.77 7.16 -33.07
C GLY A 522 39.04 7.20 -33.93
N ASN A 523 39.94 8.15 -33.66
CA ASN A 523 41.24 8.25 -34.33
C ASN A 523 42.12 7.04 -34.01
N LEU A 524 42.13 6.57 -32.76
CA LEU A 524 42.84 5.35 -32.37
C LEU A 524 42.24 4.10 -33.04
N ASN A 525 40.92 4.00 -33.18
CA ASN A 525 40.29 2.92 -33.95
C ASN A 525 40.77 2.90 -35.41
N ASN A 526 40.80 4.07 -36.06
CA ASN A 526 41.29 4.17 -37.44
C ASN A 526 42.78 3.84 -37.56
N LEU A 527 43.58 4.20 -36.55
CA LEU A 527 45.01 3.90 -36.51
C LEU A 527 45.26 2.38 -36.52
N PHE A 528 44.44 1.58 -35.86
CA PHE A 528 44.64 0.13 -35.73
C PHE A 528 43.78 -0.73 -36.68
N LYS A 529 42.98 -0.12 -37.57
CA LYS A 529 42.01 -0.82 -38.43
C LYS A 529 42.63 -1.84 -39.38
N ASP A 530 43.72 -1.47 -40.05
CA ASP A 530 44.34 -2.28 -41.11
C ASP A 530 45.84 -2.55 -40.86
N VAL A 531 46.30 -2.40 -39.62
CA VAL A 531 47.73 -2.54 -39.28
C VAL A 531 48.12 -4.00 -39.19
N LYS A 532 48.95 -4.44 -40.12
CA LYS A 532 49.68 -5.72 -40.07
C LYS A 532 51.18 -5.51 -39.86
N ASP A 533 51.72 -4.43 -40.41
CA ASP A 533 53.14 -4.08 -40.32
C ASP A 533 53.44 -3.26 -39.06
N GLY A 534 54.52 -3.58 -38.35
CA GLY A 534 54.95 -2.87 -37.14
C GLY A 534 54.38 -3.39 -35.81
N LEU A 535 53.65 -4.52 -35.82
CA LEU A 535 53.16 -5.23 -34.63
C LEU A 535 53.91 -6.55 -34.43
N ILE A 536 54.49 -6.75 -33.25
CA ILE A 536 55.19 -7.99 -32.89
C ILE A 536 54.35 -8.82 -31.92
N GLU A 537 53.98 -10.05 -32.31
CA GLU A 537 53.25 -10.98 -31.45
C GLU A 537 54.14 -11.51 -30.30
N LEU A 538 53.69 -11.33 -29.07
CA LEU A 538 54.37 -11.83 -27.88
C LEU A 538 53.96 -13.28 -27.56
N LYS A 539 54.67 -14.25 -28.15
CA LYS A 539 54.36 -15.70 -28.01
C LYS A 539 54.61 -16.27 -26.61
N LYS A 540 55.63 -15.77 -25.89
CA LYS A 540 56.00 -16.18 -24.51
C LYS A 540 55.95 -14.97 -23.59
N PHE A 541 54.77 -14.67 -23.06
CA PHE A 541 54.57 -13.54 -22.16
C PHE A 541 54.23 -14.06 -20.75
N LYS A 542 55.09 -13.77 -19.75
CA LYS A 542 54.92 -14.27 -18.37
C LYS A 542 53.62 -13.78 -17.71
N ASN A 543 53.11 -12.63 -18.14
CA ASN A 543 51.95 -11.96 -17.53
C ASN A 543 50.69 -12.00 -18.43
N ARG A 544 50.56 -13.02 -19.29
CA ARG A 544 49.43 -13.09 -20.26
C ARG A 544 48.08 -13.12 -19.56
N THR A 545 47.99 -13.86 -18.46
CA THR A 545 46.82 -13.95 -17.58
C THR A 545 46.41 -12.59 -17.03
N ASP A 546 47.37 -11.69 -16.77
CA ASP A 546 47.07 -10.36 -16.22
C ASP A 546 46.37 -9.48 -17.26
N PHE A 547 46.78 -9.57 -18.53
CA PHE A 547 46.14 -8.86 -19.64
C PHE A 547 44.76 -9.45 -19.98
N GLU A 548 44.61 -10.78 -19.95
CA GLU A 548 43.31 -11.43 -20.10
C GLU A 548 42.34 -11.01 -18.98
N ASN A 549 42.83 -10.93 -17.73
CA ASN A 549 42.06 -10.43 -16.59
C ASN A 549 41.70 -8.93 -16.75
N LEU A 550 42.62 -8.10 -17.24
CA LEU A 550 42.35 -6.68 -17.51
C LEU A 550 41.26 -6.51 -18.57
N VAL A 551 41.33 -7.25 -19.67
CA VAL A 551 40.29 -7.22 -20.71
C VAL A 551 38.94 -7.61 -20.14
N ASN A 552 38.87 -8.72 -19.38
CA ASN A 552 37.62 -9.16 -18.75
C ASN A 552 37.06 -8.15 -17.75
N LYS A 553 37.93 -7.46 -16.99
CA LYS A 553 37.51 -6.43 -16.04
C LYS A 553 36.89 -5.21 -16.74
N VAL A 554 37.44 -4.80 -17.88
CA VAL A 554 36.98 -3.61 -18.60
C VAL A 554 35.69 -3.88 -19.40
N GLN A 555 35.47 -5.11 -19.86
CA GLN A 555 34.28 -5.51 -20.65
C GLN A 555 33.07 -5.87 -19.78
N LEU A 556 32.48 -4.87 -19.13
CA LEU A 556 31.29 -5.04 -18.30
C LEU A 556 30.11 -5.69 -19.04
N SER A 557 29.92 -5.37 -20.31
CA SER A 557 28.86 -5.88 -21.19
C SER A 557 28.82 -7.40 -21.35
N LYS A 558 29.94 -8.10 -21.10
CA LYS A 558 30.06 -9.57 -21.21
C LYS A 558 29.99 -10.29 -19.87
N VAL A 559 29.89 -9.55 -18.77
CA VAL A 559 29.90 -10.09 -17.41
C VAL A 559 28.46 -10.32 -16.96
N LYS A 560 28.23 -11.44 -16.27
CA LYS A 560 26.95 -11.69 -15.60
C LYS A 560 26.87 -10.83 -14.34
N PRO A 561 25.68 -10.35 -13.93
CA PRO A 561 25.53 -9.55 -12.73
C PRO A 561 26.21 -10.17 -11.49
N VAL A 562 25.97 -11.45 -11.22
CA VAL A 562 26.52 -12.16 -10.04
C VAL A 562 28.06 -12.22 -10.04
N ASP A 563 28.68 -12.17 -11.22
CA ASP A 563 30.14 -12.29 -11.39
C ASP A 563 30.86 -10.93 -11.31
N LEU A 564 30.15 -9.86 -10.96
CA LEU A 564 30.71 -8.51 -10.87
C LEU A 564 31.80 -8.39 -9.79
N THR A 565 32.97 -7.93 -10.19
CA THR A 565 33.99 -7.52 -9.23
C THR A 565 33.59 -6.22 -8.52
N LYS A 566 34.13 -5.97 -7.32
CA LYS A 566 33.87 -4.74 -6.55
C LYS A 566 34.15 -3.46 -7.36
N GLU A 567 35.20 -3.47 -8.17
CA GLU A 567 35.57 -2.32 -9.00
C GLU A 567 34.53 -2.07 -10.11
N GLN A 568 34.12 -3.14 -10.81
CA GLN A 568 33.07 -3.09 -11.83
C GLN A 568 31.72 -2.65 -11.26
N PHE A 569 31.34 -3.20 -10.11
CA PHE A 569 30.12 -2.81 -9.40
C PHE A 569 30.13 -1.32 -9.04
N ASN A 570 31.24 -0.79 -8.52
CA ASN A 570 31.33 0.63 -8.19
C ASN A 570 31.18 1.52 -9.43
N SER A 571 31.82 1.17 -10.54
CA SER A 571 31.67 1.88 -11.82
C SER A 571 30.24 1.81 -12.36
N LEU A 572 29.60 0.64 -12.24
CA LEU A 572 28.19 0.45 -12.60
C LEU A 572 27.26 1.29 -11.72
N PHE A 573 27.45 1.30 -10.40
CA PHE A 573 26.61 2.06 -9.48
C PHE A 573 26.73 3.58 -9.71
N LEU A 574 27.96 4.07 -9.93
CA LEU A 574 28.20 5.48 -10.22
C LEU A 574 27.57 5.91 -11.56
N SER A 575 27.73 5.10 -12.60
CA SER A 575 27.07 5.37 -13.90
C SER A 575 25.55 5.33 -13.77
N PHE A 576 25.01 4.33 -13.09
CA PHE A 576 23.59 4.19 -12.78
C PHE A 576 23.03 5.42 -12.04
N LYS A 577 23.75 5.98 -11.07
CA LYS A 577 23.31 7.21 -10.38
C LYS A 577 23.54 8.50 -11.14
N SER A 578 24.43 8.50 -12.14
CA SER A 578 24.74 9.70 -12.93
C SER A 578 23.69 10.05 -13.97
N ILE A 579 22.84 9.09 -14.35
CA ILE A 579 21.80 9.29 -15.36
C ILE A 579 20.56 9.94 -14.74
N LYS A 580 19.97 10.87 -15.49
CA LYS A 580 18.65 11.41 -15.17
C LYS A 580 17.57 10.50 -15.77
N TYR A 581 16.78 9.88 -14.91
CA TYR A 581 15.67 9.02 -15.30
C TYR A 581 14.38 9.82 -15.50
N MET A 582 13.47 9.28 -16.32
CA MET A 582 12.09 9.74 -16.39
C MET A 582 11.39 9.48 -15.07
N ALA A 583 10.40 10.29 -14.70
CA ALA A 583 9.58 10.05 -13.52
C ALA A 583 8.97 8.63 -13.52
N PRO A 584 8.86 7.97 -12.34
CA PRO A 584 8.22 6.67 -12.23
C PRO A 584 6.78 6.69 -12.80
N PRO A 585 6.27 5.53 -13.23
CA PRO A 585 4.85 5.39 -13.57
C PRO A 585 3.98 5.80 -12.38
N THR A 586 2.94 6.54 -12.67
CA THR A 586 2.02 7.11 -11.67
C THR A 586 0.73 6.32 -11.56
N ASP A 587 0.48 5.35 -12.46
CA ASP A 587 -0.69 4.46 -12.47
C ASP A 587 -0.70 3.46 -11.31
N THR A 588 0.36 3.43 -10.50
CA THR A 588 0.48 2.62 -9.29
C THR A 588 -0.03 3.32 -8.03
N ALA A 589 -0.25 4.64 -8.08
CA ALA A 589 -0.80 5.41 -6.98
C ALA A 589 -2.30 5.61 -7.23
N ILE A 590 -3.14 5.02 -6.37
CA ILE A 590 -4.60 5.08 -6.51
C ILE A 590 -5.15 6.10 -5.51
N PRO A 591 -5.60 7.29 -5.98
CA PRO A 591 -6.28 8.28 -5.16
C PRO A 591 -7.60 7.75 -4.57
N VAL A 592 -8.22 8.53 -3.69
CA VAL A 592 -9.64 8.37 -3.36
C VAL A 592 -10.52 9.16 -4.32
N GLY A 593 -10.09 10.35 -4.72
CA GLY A 593 -10.82 11.26 -5.60
C GLY A 593 -11.43 12.44 -4.83
N GLU A 594 -11.42 13.61 -5.47
CA GLU A 594 -11.89 14.86 -4.87
C GLU A 594 -13.40 14.86 -4.66
N SER A 595 -14.19 14.45 -5.67
CA SER A 595 -15.65 14.36 -5.56
C SER A 595 -16.08 13.42 -4.42
N ILE A 596 -15.42 12.27 -4.28
CA ILE A 596 -15.71 11.33 -3.18
C ILE A 596 -15.39 11.96 -1.82
N LEU A 597 -14.25 12.64 -1.71
CA LEU A 597 -13.83 13.30 -0.48
C LEU A 597 -14.77 14.45 -0.07
N GLU A 598 -15.16 15.29 -1.03
CA GLU A 598 -16.11 16.38 -0.84
C GLU A 598 -17.47 15.85 -0.39
N ASN A 599 -18.04 14.91 -1.13
CA ASN A 599 -19.34 14.32 -0.83
C ASN A 599 -19.35 13.64 0.54
N THR A 600 -18.27 12.95 0.88
CA THR A 600 -18.11 12.34 2.21
C THR A 600 -18.11 13.41 3.31
N LEU A 601 -17.40 14.53 3.10
CA LEU A 601 -17.30 15.61 4.08
C LEU A 601 -18.59 16.41 4.24
N ILE A 602 -19.31 16.66 3.13
CA ILE A 602 -20.64 17.27 3.12
C ILE A 602 -21.61 16.42 3.95
N LYS A 603 -21.68 15.11 3.66
CA LYS A 603 -22.54 14.16 4.39
C LYS A 603 -22.16 14.07 5.88
N GLU A 604 -20.87 14.10 6.22
CA GLU A 604 -20.39 14.04 7.62
C GLU A 604 -20.75 15.30 8.42
N ILE A 605 -20.67 16.49 7.81
CA ILE A 605 -21.02 17.77 8.46
C ILE A 605 -22.54 17.95 8.55
N GLY A 606 -23.31 17.14 7.81
CA GLY A 606 -24.78 17.27 7.75
C GLY A 606 -25.23 18.43 6.88
N LEU A 607 -24.38 18.86 5.93
CA LEU A 607 -24.76 19.81 4.91
C LEU A 607 -25.63 19.10 3.87
N ARG A 608 -26.62 19.82 3.33
CA ARG A 608 -27.33 19.32 2.15
C ARG A 608 -26.32 19.32 1.01
N ILE A 609 -26.23 18.19 0.31
CA ILE A 609 -25.48 18.10 -0.94
C ILE A 609 -26.11 19.18 -1.83
N SER A 610 -25.38 20.26 -2.14
CA SER A 610 -25.70 21.00 -3.35
C SER A 610 -25.60 19.94 -4.43
N ASP A 611 -26.65 19.74 -5.24
CA ASP A 611 -26.70 18.76 -6.33
C ASP A 611 -25.63 19.06 -7.41
N ASN A 612 -24.35 18.99 -7.01
CA ASN A 612 -23.17 19.04 -7.84
C ASN A 612 -23.05 17.66 -8.44
N VAL A 613 -23.86 17.42 -9.47
CA VAL A 613 -23.57 16.83 -10.80
C VAL A 613 -22.78 15.50 -10.90
N ASP A 614 -22.09 15.00 -9.88
CA ASP A 614 -21.19 13.84 -10.01
C ASP A 614 -21.85 12.48 -9.69
N ASP A 615 -23.13 12.46 -9.26
CA ASP A 615 -23.94 11.23 -9.37
C ASP A 615 -24.23 10.86 -10.85
N PHE A 616 -23.77 11.67 -11.82
CA PHE A 616 -23.78 11.38 -13.26
C PHE A 616 -22.46 10.79 -13.80
N ASP A 617 -21.48 10.46 -12.96
CA ASP A 617 -20.22 9.83 -13.41
C ASP A 617 -20.36 8.32 -13.71
N MET A 618 -21.58 7.76 -13.70
CA MET A 618 -21.83 6.62 -14.58
C MET A 618 -21.59 7.08 -16.01
N PRO A 619 -20.75 6.41 -16.82
CA PRO A 619 -20.72 6.68 -18.24
C PRO A 619 -22.16 6.74 -18.74
N ILE A 620 -22.57 7.83 -19.40
CA ILE A 620 -23.91 7.94 -20.01
C ILE A 620 -24.21 6.70 -20.87
N ASP A 621 -23.16 6.03 -21.35
CA ASP A 621 -23.19 4.75 -22.05
C ASP A 621 -23.80 3.57 -21.25
N THR A 622 -23.99 3.70 -19.93
CA THR A 622 -24.57 2.67 -19.05
C THR A 622 -26.01 2.94 -18.61
N ILE A 623 -26.54 4.16 -18.81
CA ILE A 623 -27.99 4.40 -18.69
C ILE A 623 -28.61 3.93 -20.01
N LYS A 624 -29.19 2.73 -20.03
CA LYS A 624 -29.97 2.28 -21.20
C LYS A 624 -31.04 3.33 -21.48
N LYS A 625 -31.00 3.96 -22.65
CA LYS A 625 -32.03 4.93 -23.03
C LYS A 625 -33.36 4.20 -23.09
N THR A 626 -34.47 4.86 -22.78
CA THR A 626 -35.83 4.29 -22.85
C THR A 626 -36.12 3.67 -24.22
N THR A 627 -35.46 4.17 -25.27
CA THR A 627 -35.43 3.59 -26.62
C THR A 627 -34.84 2.18 -26.65
N ASP A 628 -33.73 1.95 -25.96
CA ASP A 628 -33.01 0.68 -25.98
C ASP A 628 -33.79 -0.39 -25.21
N LEU A 629 -34.49 0.00 -24.15
CA LEU A 629 -35.41 -0.87 -23.41
C LEU A 629 -36.60 -1.32 -24.27
N LEU A 630 -37.25 -0.38 -24.97
CA LEU A 630 -38.34 -0.70 -25.91
C LEU A 630 -37.86 -1.55 -27.09
N TYR A 631 -36.66 -1.28 -27.58
CA TYR A 631 -36.03 -2.07 -28.64
C TYR A 631 -35.77 -3.51 -28.18
N ASP A 632 -35.16 -3.68 -27.02
CA ASP A 632 -34.85 -4.98 -26.42
C ASP A 632 -36.13 -5.77 -26.12
N GLU A 633 -37.19 -5.11 -25.65
CA GLU A 633 -38.49 -5.74 -25.40
C GLU A 633 -39.17 -6.22 -26.69
N LYS A 634 -39.28 -5.36 -27.71
CA LYS A 634 -39.83 -5.75 -29.02
C LYS A 634 -39.01 -6.88 -29.65
N LYS A 635 -37.69 -6.81 -29.53
CA LYS A 635 -36.78 -7.87 -29.99
C LYS A 635 -37.00 -9.18 -29.25
N ARG A 636 -37.21 -9.15 -27.92
CA ARG A 636 -37.52 -10.34 -27.11
C ARG A 636 -38.86 -10.97 -27.52
N ILE A 637 -39.91 -10.17 -27.69
CA ILE A 637 -41.23 -10.63 -28.15
C ILE A 637 -41.11 -11.31 -29.53
N LEU A 638 -40.38 -10.69 -30.45
CA LEU A 638 -40.11 -11.25 -31.77
C LEU A 638 -39.34 -12.58 -31.74
N LEU A 639 -38.42 -12.77 -30.78
CA LEU A 639 -37.66 -14.01 -30.61
C LEU A 639 -38.48 -15.14 -29.96
N GLU A 640 -39.55 -14.82 -29.23
CA GLU A 640 -40.45 -15.79 -28.61
C GLU A 640 -41.49 -16.33 -29.62
N GLU A 641 -41.86 -15.54 -30.64
CA GLU A 641 -42.76 -15.92 -31.72
C GLU A 641 -42.06 -16.75 -32.82
N LYS A 642 -41.73 -18.02 -32.53
CA LYS A 642 -41.06 -18.99 -33.42
C LYS A 642 -41.51 -18.95 -34.90
N THR A 643 -40.87 -18.11 -35.72
CA THR A 643 -41.07 -18.05 -37.18
C THR A 643 -39.74 -17.80 -37.88
N GLU A 644 -39.52 -18.46 -39.03
CA GLU A 644 -38.21 -18.58 -39.71
C GLU A 644 -37.68 -17.26 -40.35
N THR A 645 -38.23 -16.09 -39.99
CA THR A 645 -37.89 -14.78 -40.58
C THR A 645 -37.54 -13.73 -39.52
N HIS A 646 -36.62 -14.03 -38.60
CA HIS A 646 -36.26 -13.12 -37.50
C HIS A 646 -35.28 -12.00 -37.88
N ASP A 647 -34.34 -12.23 -38.80
CA ASP A 647 -33.28 -11.25 -39.06
C ASP A 647 -33.78 -9.97 -39.77
N ASP A 648 -34.70 -10.10 -40.74
CA ASP A 648 -35.30 -8.94 -41.44
C ASP A 648 -36.31 -8.18 -40.58
N ALA A 649 -36.96 -8.86 -39.62
CA ALA A 649 -37.92 -8.24 -38.70
C ALA A 649 -37.22 -7.47 -37.58
N ILE A 650 -36.13 -8.00 -37.02
CA ILE A 650 -35.32 -7.33 -36.01
C ILE A 650 -34.66 -6.06 -36.60
N ALA A 651 -34.23 -6.11 -37.86
CA ALA A 651 -33.62 -4.95 -38.54
C ALA A 651 -34.60 -3.78 -38.78
N ASN A 652 -35.92 -4.02 -38.71
CA ASN A 652 -36.96 -3.02 -39.01
C ASN A 652 -37.77 -2.58 -37.78
N ILE A 653 -37.31 -2.87 -36.55
CA ILE A 653 -37.98 -2.40 -35.34
C ILE A 653 -37.98 -0.86 -35.32
N LYS A 654 -39.17 -0.26 -35.41
CA LYS A 654 -39.39 1.17 -35.21
C LYS A 654 -40.04 1.41 -33.85
N ILE A 655 -39.54 2.44 -33.18
CA ILE A 655 -40.05 2.93 -31.89
C ILE A 655 -40.78 4.23 -32.18
N GLU A 656 -42.07 4.26 -31.90
CA GLU A 656 -42.89 5.45 -32.08
C GLU A 656 -42.75 6.37 -30.86
N SER A 657 -42.81 7.68 -31.07
CA SER A 657 -42.67 8.67 -29.98
C SER A 657 -43.73 8.50 -28.89
N GLU A 658 -44.91 8.00 -29.25
CA GLU A 658 -46.00 7.74 -28.30
C GLU A 658 -45.72 6.53 -27.38
N GLU A 659 -45.00 5.52 -27.87
CA GLU A 659 -44.56 4.36 -27.07
C GLU A 659 -43.51 4.79 -26.03
N LEU A 660 -42.58 5.66 -26.43
CA LEU A 660 -41.59 6.26 -25.54
C LEU A 660 -42.23 7.09 -24.43
N ILE A 661 -43.24 7.90 -24.78
CA ILE A 661 -43.96 8.72 -23.80
C ILE A 661 -44.72 7.84 -22.82
N ASN A 662 -45.34 6.74 -23.29
CA ASN A 662 -46.07 5.82 -22.42
C ASN A 662 -45.14 5.10 -21.44
N LEU A 663 -44.04 4.51 -21.91
CA LEU A 663 -43.10 3.81 -21.05
C LEU A 663 -42.46 4.75 -20.03
N SER A 664 -42.04 5.95 -20.45
CA SER A 664 -41.50 6.96 -19.53
C SER A 664 -42.55 7.40 -18.50
N SER A 665 -43.82 7.54 -18.89
CA SER A 665 -44.90 7.88 -17.94
C SER A 665 -45.16 6.76 -16.93
N GLU A 666 -45.04 5.50 -17.35
CA GLU A 666 -45.23 4.32 -16.49
C GLU A 666 -44.08 4.17 -15.49
N ILE A 667 -42.83 4.31 -15.96
CA ILE A 667 -41.64 4.33 -15.09
C ILE A 667 -41.77 5.44 -14.04
N LEU A 668 -42.09 6.66 -14.46
CA LEU A 668 -42.23 7.80 -13.54
C LEU A 668 -43.43 7.65 -12.61
N GLY A 669 -44.49 6.97 -13.04
CA GLY A 669 -45.65 6.65 -12.20
C GLY A 669 -45.38 5.61 -11.11
N THR A 670 -44.34 4.79 -11.27
CA THR A 670 -43.91 3.82 -10.24
C THR A 670 -43.00 4.41 -9.16
N ILE A 671 -42.53 5.64 -9.34
CA ILE A 671 -41.71 6.34 -8.35
C ILE A 671 -42.65 6.99 -7.34
N ASP A 672 -42.68 6.45 -6.11
CA ASP A 672 -43.39 7.05 -4.99
C ASP A 672 -42.71 8.38 -4.60
N ILE A 673 -43.19 9.46 -5.18
CA ILE A 673 -42.89 10.82 -4.70
C ILE A 673 -43.73 11.00 -3.43
N ILE A 674 -43.08 11.49 -2.37
CA ILE A 674 -43.46 11.47 -0.94
C ILE A 674 -44.89 11.93 -0.57
N ASP A 675 -45.73 12.37 -1.51
CA ASP A 675 -47.14 12.73 -1.28
C ASP A 675 -48.12 11.93 -2.18
N GLY A 676 -48.07 10.59 -2.12
CA GLY A 676 -49.23 9.67 -2.19
C GLY A 676 -50.30 9.81 -3.28
N THR A 677 -50.12 10.59 -4.35
CA THR A 677 -51.12 10.77 -5.42
C THR A 677 -50.46 11.17 -6.74
N SER A 678 -49.92 10.19 -7.47
CA SER A 678 -49.51 10.38 -8.87
C SER A 678 -50.34 9.47 -9.77
N ASP A 679 -51.45 9.98 -10.30
CA ASP A 679 -52.21 9.31 -11.35
C ASP A 679 -51.39 9.36 -12.65
N THR A 680 -51.03 8.19 -13.19
CA THR A 680 -50.26 8.05 -14.44
C THR A 680 -50.88 8.81 -15.61
N GLN A 681 -52.18 9.11 -15.57
CA GLN A 681 -52.85 9.93 -16.58
C GLN A 681 -52.49 11.42 -16.53
N GLN A 682 -52.03 11.96 -15.40
CA GLN A 682 -51.61 13.37 -15.27
C GLN A 682 -50.17 13.62 -15.72
N VAL A 683 -49.31 12.59 -15.64
CA VAL A 683 -47.89 12.67 -16.01
C VAL A 683 -47.71 12.77 -17.52
N LYS A 684 -48.54 12.03 -18.27
CA LYS A 684 -48.49 11.93 -19.74
C LYS A 684 -48.64 13.28 -20.48
N PRO A 685 -49.63 14.15 -20.17
CA PRO A 685 -49.72 15.49 -20.79
C PRO A 685 -48.53 16.38 -20.43
N THR A 686 -48.02 16.32 -19.20
CA THR A 686 -46.85 17.11 -18.75
C THR A 686 -45.58 16.77 -19.53
N ILE A 687 -45.32 15.47 -19.77
CA ILE A 687 -44.19 15.01 -20.59
C ILE A 687 -44.35 15.46 -22.04
N LYS A 688 -45.58 15.40 -22.57
CA LYS A 688 -45.87 15.85 -23.94
C LYS A 688 -45.64 17.35 -24.09
N ASP A 689 -46.04 18.15 -23.10
CA ASP A 689 -45.84 19.59 -23.10
C ASP A 689 -44.35 19.95 -23.01
N LEU A 690 -43.58 19.26 -22.15
CA LEU A 690 -42.12 19.38 -22.03
C LEU A 690 -41.38 19.11 -23.35
N LEU A 691 -41.83 18.10 -24.12
CA LEU A 691 -41.26 17.76 -25.42
C LEU A 691 -41.64 18.75 -26.54
N THR A 692 -42.63 19.63 -26.31
CA THR A 692 -43.07 20.64 -27.27
C THR A 692 -42.54 22.04 -27.00
N PHE A 693 -41.81 22.26 -25.91
CA PHE A 693 -41.19 23.56 -25.62
C PHE A 693 -40.04 23.84 -26.60
N SER A 694 -40.15 24.95 -27.32
CA SER A 694 -39.11 25.42 -28.25
C SER A 694 -37.88 25.93 -27.49
N ASP A 695 -36.70 25.42 -27.87
CA ASP A 695 -35.36 25.57 -27.27
C ASP A 695 -34.80 27.00 -27.06
N ILE A 696 -35.59 28.07 -27.23
CA ILE A 696 -35.05 29.44 -27.31
C ILE A 696 -35.47 30.34 -26.13
N ASP A 697 -36.60 30.08 -25.47
CA ASP A 697 -37.10 30.95 -24.38
C ASP A 697 -36.83 30.39 -22.96
N SER A 698 -36.23 29.20 -22.83
CA SER A 698 -36.03 28.50 -21.55
C SER A 698 -34.68 28.76 -20.88
N ILE A 699 -33.67 29.22 -21.61
CA ILE A 699 -32.29 29.34 -21.08
C ILE A 699 -32.18 30.49 -20.09
N ASP A 700 -32.81 31.64 -20.37
CA ASP A 700 -32.75 32.80 -19.47
C ASP A 700 -33.63 32.62 -18.23
N SER A 701 -34.82 32.02 -18.37
CA SER A 701 -35.71 31.71 -17.23
C SER A 701 -35.12 30.65 -16.30
N TYR A 702 -34.47 29.61 -16.84
CA TYR A 702 -33.85 28.59 -16.00
C TYR A 702 -32.63 29.15 -15.29
N ARG A 703 -31.82 29.95 -15.99
CA ARG A 703 -30.67 30.62 -15.40
C ARG A 703 -31.08 31.59 -14.29
N ASP A 704 -32.13 32.37 -14.47
CA ASP A 704 -32.59 33.32 -13.45
C ASP A 704 -33.19 32.62 -12.22
N VAL A 705 -33.92 31.51 -12.41
CA VAL A 705 -34.44 30.69 -11.29
C VAL A 705 -33.31 29.93 -10.61
N PHE A 706 -32.35 29.42 -11.37
CA PHE A 706 -31.15 28.76 -10.87
C PHE A 706 -30.26 29.72 -10.10
N ASP A 707 -30.03 30.94 -10.62
CA ASP A 707 -29.29 32.01 -9.96
C ASP A 707 -30.03 32.50 -8.71
N PHE A 708 -31.36 32.59 -8.74
CA PHE A 708 -32.19 32.90 -7.55
C PHE A 708 -32.12 31.80 -6.49
N PHE A 709 -32.19 30.53 -6.86
CA PHE A 709 -32.01 29.41 -5.94
C PHE A 709 -30.57 29.37 -5.40
N LEU A 710 -29.56 29.64 -6.24
CA LEU A 710 -28.17 29.78 -5.82
C LEU A 710 -28.01 30.92 -4.80
N GLU A 711 -28.53 32.11 -5.08
CA GLU A 711 -28.44 33.25 -4.17
C GLU A 711 -29.28 33.09 -2.89
N THR A 712 -30.36 32.30 -2.93
CA THR A 712 -31.28 32.13 -1.79
C THR A 712 -30.92 30.94 -0.92
N TYR A 713 -30.34 29.86 -1.47
CA TYR A 713 -30.03 28.62 -0.77
C TYR A 713 -28.53 28.29 -0.68
N SER A 714 -27.65 29.01 -1.37
CA SER A 714 -26.17 28.83 -1.29
C SER A 714 -25.46 29.98 -0.58
N LYS A 715 -26.23 30.93 -0.03
CA LYS A 715 -25.70 32.04 0.78
C LYS A 715 -25.57 31.69 2.27
N ASP A 716 -25.49 30.40 2.58
CA ASP A 716 -24.96 29.98 3.87
C ASP A 716 -23.42 29.98 3.75
N ASP A 717 -22.73 30.52 4.76
CA ASP A 717 -21.26 30.69 4.82
C ASP A 717 -20.47 29.35 4.85
N ASP A 718 -21.02 28.29 4.27
CA ASP A 718 -20.51 26.93 4.27
C ASP A 718 -19.81 26.64 2.94
N PHE A 719 -18.53 26.27 3.01
CA PHE A 719 -17.65 25.99 1.89
C PHE A 719 -17.04 24.61 2.09
N VAL A 720 -17.10 23.76 1.07
CA VAL A 720 -16.39 22.48 1.00
C VAL A 720 -15.70 22.41 -0.35
N ALA A 721 -14.40 22.12 -0.36
CA ALA A 721 -13.65 21.92 -1.59
C ALA A 721 -12.52 20.90 -1.37
N GLY A 722 -12.38 20.01 -2.33
CA GLY A 722 -11.34 19.02 -2.46
C GLY A 722 -10.46 19.31 -3.68
N GLU A 723 -9.26 18.76 -3.66
CA GLU A 723 -8.36 18.76 -4.81
C GLU A 723 -7.61 17.44 -4.82
N THR A 724 -7.71 16.71 -5.92
CA THR A 724 -6.88 15.55 -6.21
C THR A 724 -5.85 15.92 -7.27
N ARG A 725 -4.61 16.12 -6.82
CA ARG A 725 -3.51 16.45 -7.73
C ARG A 725 -3.23 15.27 -8.65
N ALA A 726 -2.82 15.56 -9.89
CA ALA A 726 -2.29 14.52 -10.77
C ALA A 726 -1.12 13.80 -10.07
N PRO A 727 -1.10 12.45 -10.06
CA PRO A 727 -0.03 11.72 -9.40
C PRO A 727 1.33 12.13 -9.96
N THR A 728 2.28 12.31 -9.06
CA THR A 728 3.61 12.87 -9.33
C THR A 728 4.69 11.95 -8.76
N SER A 729 5.93 12.42 -8.77
CA SER A 729 7.03 11.69 -8.19
C SER A 729 8.02 12.60 -7.48
N GLY A 730 8.54 12.12 -6.34
CA GLY A 730 9.65 12.78 -5.65
C GLY A 730 10.63 11.77 -5.08
N LYS A 731 11.93 12.08 -5.13
CA LYS A 731 13.04 11.14 -4.79
C LYS A 731 12.95 9.76 -5.47
N GLY A 732 12.31 9.68 -6.64
CA GLY A 732 12.08 8.41 -7.36
C GLY A 732 10.91 7.58 -6.84
N LEU A 733 10.05 8.14 -6.00
CA LEU A 733 8.87 7.47 -5.47
C LEU A 733 7.62 8.12 -6.08
N ALA A 734 6.73 7.31 -6.65
CA ALA A 734 5.44 7.78 -7.17
C ALA A 734 4.45 7.96 -6.02
N TYR A 735 3.75 9.08 -6.00
CA TYR A 735 2.69 9.36 -5.04
C TYR A 735 1.66 10.33 -5.62
N VAL A 736 0.48 10.32 -5.03
CA VAL A 736 -0.60 11.28 -5.26
C VAL A 736 -0.87 12.04 -3.97
N VAL A 737 -1.21 13.31 -4.11
CA VAL A 737 -1.60 14.16 -2.98
C VAL A 737 -3.03 14.61 -3.19
N GLU A 738 -3.82 14.46 -2.15
CA GLU A 738 -5.22 14.86 -2.12
C GLU A 738 -5.46 15.63 -0.84
N ALA A 739 -6.31 16.64 -0.90
CA ALA A 739 -6.77 17.35 0.28
C ALA A 739 -8.23 17.72 0.12
N VAL A 740 -8.91 17.89 1.26
CA VAL A 740 -10.25 18.45 1.31
C VAL A 740 -10.35 19.37 2.52
N MET A 741 -10.97 20.52 2.31
CA MET A 741 -11.21 21.52 3.34
C MET A 741 -12.69 21.84 3.41
N ALA A 742 -13.22 21.88 4.62
CA ALA A 742 -14.52 22.47 4.90
C ALA A 742 -14.37 23.68 5.83
N TYR A 743 -15.08 24.75 5.52
CA TYR A 743 -15.31 25.90 6.38
C TYR A 743 -16.83 25.99 6.56
N SER A 744 -17.36 25.73 7.76
CA SER A 744 -18.80 25.76 7.97
C SER A 744 -19.14 26.07 9.41
N ARG A 745 -20.23 26.80 9.65
CA ARG A 745 -20.71 27.09 11.01
C ARG A 745 -21.10 25.83 11.80
N ASN A 746 -21.37 24.72 11.10
CA ASN A 746 -21.68 23.43 11.71
C ASN A 746 -20.45 22.69 12.25
N ILE A 747 -19.24 23.16 11.96
CA ILE A 747 -17.98 22.58 12.45
C ILE A 747 -17.61 23.20 13.81
N GLU A 748 -17.37 22.36 14.82
CA GLU A 748 -16.84 22.86 16.11
C GLU A 748 -15.46 23.50 15.89
N VAL A 749 -15.32 24.76 16.31
CA VAL A 749 -14.05 25.49 16.20
C VAL A 749 -12.96 24.73 16.97
N PRO A 750 -11.87 24.30 16.31
CA PRO A 750 -10.82 23.56 16.96
C PRO A 750 -10.20 24.33 18.14
N LYS A 751 -10.20 23.72 19.33
CA LYS A 751 -9.64 24.34 20.55
C LYS A 751 -8.12 24.47 20.48
N ARG A 752 -7.47 23.58 19.73
CA ARG A 752 -6.01 23.58 19.53
C ARG A 752 -5.72 23.53 18.05
N ALA A 753 -4.65 24.20 17.63
CA ALA A 753 -4.22 24.22 16.22
C ALA A 753 -4.04 22.82 15.63
N ARG A 754 -3.55 21.86 16.43
CA ARG A 754 -3.35 20.47 15.99
C ARG A 754 -4.64 19.74 15.61
N ASP A 755 -5.78 20.20 16.12
CA ASP A 755 -7.08 19.54 15.94
C ASP A 755 -7.75 19.98 14.62
N VAL A 756 -7.16 20.97 13.92
CA VAL A 756 -7.61 21.47 12.59
C VAL A 756 -7.28 20.48 11.47
N LEU A 757 -6.14 19.77 11.59
CA LEU A 757 -5.53 19.00 10.52
C LEU A 757 -5.60 17.49 10.80
N SER A 758 -6.37 16.78 9.97
CA SER A 758 -6.31 15.31 9.89
C SER A 758 -5.34 14.88 8.79
N ARG A 759 -4.46 13.94 9.12
CA ARG A 759 -3.38 13.49 8.23
C ARG A 759 -3.57 12.04 7.86
N PHE A 760 -3.45 11.73 6.58
CA PHE A 760 -3.61 10.38 6.05
C PHE A 760 -2.42 9.99 5.19
N VAL A 761 -2.08 8.72 5.25
CA VAL A 761 -1.10 8.10 4.37
C VAL A 761 -1.65 6.77 3.91
N ASN A 762 -1.75 6.58 2.59
CA ASN A 762 -2.41 5.42 1.98
C ASN A 762 -3.80 5.16 2.59
N ARG A 763 -4.61 6.22 2.77
CA ARG A 763 -5.97 6.15 3.36
C ARG A 763 -6.03 5.73 4.83
N THR A 764 -4.88 5.61 5.51
CA THR A 764 -4.82 5.31 6.94
C THR A 764 -4.56 6.59 7.75
N PRO A 765 -5.33 6.85 8.82
CA PRO A 765 -5.12 8.01 9.69
C PRO A 765 -3.76 8.01 10.39
N LYS A 766 -3.25 9.22 10.71
CA LYS A 766 -1.98 9.46 11.40
C LYS A 766 -2.19 10.43 12.57
N LEU A 767 -2.43 9.88 13.76
CA LEU A 767 -2.84 10.66 14.93
C LEU A 767 -1.68 11.19 15.79
N ARG A 768 -0.47 10.62 15.67
CA ARG A 768 0.70 11.00 16.49
C ARG A 768 1.80 11.69 15.69
N ASP A 769 2.75 12.29 16.39
CA ASP A 769 3.97 12.89 15.82
C ASP A 769 3.68 13.99 14.78
N SER A 770 2.60 14.75 14.97
CA SER A 770 2.11 15.74 14.01
C SER A 770 3.08 16.88 13.76
N ALA A 771 3.77 17.39 14.80
CA ALA A 771 4.65 18.55 14.68
C ALA A 771 5.81 18.34 13.70
N ASP A 772 6.31 17.11 13.59
CA ASP A 772 7.47 16.78 12.75
C ASP A 772 7.06 16.10 11.43
N CYS A 773 5.77 16.03 11.11
CA CYS A 773 5.29 15.42 9.86
C CYS A 773 5.41 16.40 8.68
N ALA A 774 5.87 15.89 7.52
CA ALA A 774 5.94 16.67 6.28
C ALA A 774 4.59 17.30 5.88
N ILE A 775 3.47 16.59 6.09
CA ILE A 775 2.12 17.12 5.82
C ILE A 775 1.85 18.38 6.64
N THR A 776 2.12 18.34 7.95
CA THR A 776 1.93 19.50 8.83
C THR A 776 2.80 20.66 8.38
N LYS A 777 4.09 20.42 8.10
CA LYS A 777 5.01 21.45 7.62
C LYS A 777 4.55 22.09 6.31
N ALA A 778 3.95 21.31 5.42
CA ALA A 778 3.37 21.83 4.18
C ALA A 778 2.18 22.76 4.44
N VAL A 779 1.24 22.35 5.29
CA VAL A 779 0.07 23.18 5.67
C VAL A 779 0.51 24.48 6.34
N GLN A 780 1.53 24.42 7.21
CA GLN A 780 2.11 25.60 7.87
C GLN A 780 2.82 26.56 6.90
N SER A 781 3.24 26.05 5.73
CA SER A 781 3.95 26.84 4.71
C SER A 781 3.01 27.59 3.76
N VAL A 782 1.70 27.31 3.82
CA VAL A 782 0.66 28.02 3.07
C VAL A 782 0.39 29.35 3.77
N ASN A 783 0.32 30.44 3.01
CA ASN A 783 -0.03 31.75 3.57
C ASN A 783 -1.55 31.95 3.54
N TRP A 784 -2.24 31.40 4.54
CA TRP A 784 -3.71 31.42 4.64
C TRP A 784 -4.33 32.81 4.65
N LYS A 785 -3.58 33.85 5.05
CA LYS A 785 -4.03 35.25 5.00
C LYS A 785 -4.36 35.72 3.57
N ASN A 786 -3.69 35.16 2.57
CA ASN A 786 -3.98 35.47 1.16
C ASN A 786 -5.36 34.94 0.72
N TYR A 787 -5.91 33.98 1.46
CA TYR A 787 -7.21 33.33 1.22
C TYR A 787 -8.24 33.76 2.27
N THR A 788 -8.08 34.95 2.86
CA THR A 788 -8.99 35.53 3.87
C THR A 788 -9.16 34.74 5.17
N LEU A 789 -8.27 33.77 5.44
CA LEU A 789 -8.28 32.97 6.65
C LEU A 789 -7.26 33.46 7.68
N GLU A 790 -7.68 33.51 8.95
CA GLU A 790 -6.74 33.69 10.07
C GLU A 790 -5.87 32.44 10.25
N SER A 791 -4.74 32.57 10.95
CA SER A 791 -3.87 31.44 11.30
C SER A 791 -3.49 31.49 12.78
N TYR A 792 -3.31 30.31 13.38
CA TYR A 792 -2.65 30.18 14.67
C TYR A 792 -1.16 30.54 14.58
N ASP A 793 -0.49 30.71 15.72
CA ASP A 793 0.95 31.03 15.80
C ASP A 793 1.84 30.01 15.08
N ASN A 794 1.37 28.76 14.95
CA ASN A 794 2.07 27.69 14.26
C ASN A 794 1.78 27.63 12.74
N GLY A 795 1.03 28.57 12.18
CA GLY A 795 0.75 28.66 10.73
C GLY A 795 -0.42 27.81 10.22
N LEU A 796 -1.13 27.09 11.09
CA LEU A 796 -2.36 26.36 10.69
C LEU A 796 -3.55 27.33 10.58
N PRO A 797 -4.51 27.08 9.66
CA PRO A 797 -5.68 27.93 9.51
C PRO A 797 -6.56 27.88 10.76
N LYS A 798 -7.21 29.01 11.07
CA LYS A 798 -8.06 29.19 12.26
C LYS A 798 -9.48 29.55 11.85
N GLY A 799 -10.45 28.96 12.53
CA GLY A 799 -11.87 29.14 12.26
C GLY A 799 -12.63 27.84 12.44
N PRO A 800 -13.92 27.79 12.11
CA PRO A 800 -14.69 26.56 12.06
C PRO A 800 -14.31 25.76 10.81
N ILE A 801 -13.07 25.26 10.79
CA ILE A 801 -12.42 24.62 9.64
C ILE A 801 -12.04 23.19 9.99
N LYS A 802 -12.28 22.29 9.04
CA LYS A 802 -11.73 20.93 9.04
C LYS A 802 -10.88 20.76 7.77
N LEU A 803 -9.59 20.47 7.95
CA LEU A 803 -8.66 20.26 6.85
C LEU A 803 -8.11 18.83 6.90
N LEU A 804 -8.21 18.12 5.78
CA LEU A 804 -7.69 16.77 5.63
C LEU A 804 -6.69 16.72 4.48
N VAL A 805 -5.59 16.01 4.68
CA VAL A 805 -4.58 15.80 3.64
C VAL A 805 -4.17 14.33 3.60
N ASN A 806 -4.26 13.73 2.42
CA ASN A 806 -3.87 12.35 2.14
C ASN A 806 -2.69 12.30 1.17
N VAL A 807 -1.71 11.45 1.47
CA VAL A 807 -0.62 11.11 0.55
C VAL A 807 -0.66 9.62 0.29
N SER A 808 -0.88 9.23 -0.97
CA SER A 808 -1.02 7.83 -1.36
C SER A 808 0.03 7.41 -2.38
N GLY A 809 0.55 6.20 -2.24
CA GLY A 809 1.44 5.59 -3.24
C GLY A 809 2.13 4.31 -2.75
N PRO A 810 2.65 3.49 -3.68
CA PRO A 810 3.24 2.19 -3.36
C PRO A 810 4.48 2.29 -2.47
N PHE A 811 5.23 3.39 -2.55
CA PHE A 811 6.48 3.58 -1.83
C PHE A 811 6.42 4.59 -0.68
N VAL A 812 5.24 5.14 -0.38
CA VAL A 812 5.11 6.15 0.68
C VAL A 812 5.45 5.56 2.06
N HIS A 813 5.34 4.23 2.21
CA HIS A 813 5.78 3.54 3.42
C HIS A 813 7.30 3.64 3.70
N LEU A 814 8.12 3.93 2.68
CA LEU A 814 9.56 4.19 2.84
C LEU A 814 9.85 5.63 3.27
N MET A 815 8.83 6.50 3.22
CA MET A 815 8.94 7.91 3.59
C MET A 815 8.60 8.15 5.06
N PHE A 816 8.34 7.12 5.89
CA PHE A 816 8.10 7.34 7.33
C PHE A 816 9.40 7.64 8.09
N LYS A 817 9.32 8.52 9.09
CA LYS A 817 10.46 8.83 9.99
C LYS A 817 10.82 7.67 10.91
N SER A 818 9.83 6.85 11.28
CA SER A 818 9.96 5.77 12.26
C SER A 818 9.16 4.54 11.85
N GLN A 819 9.47 3.40 12.47
CA GLN A 819 8.73 2.15 12.25
C GLN A 819 7.30 2.17 12.80
N SER A 820 6.95 3.16 13.65
CA SER A 820 5.57 3.34 14.14
C SER A 820 4.65 4.01 13.12
N LYS A 821 5.18 4.49 11.98
CA LYS A 821 4.41 5.00 10.83
C LYS A 821 3.40 6.10 11.16
N ASN A 822 3.79 7.05 12.03
CA ASN A 822 2.93 8.16 12.45
C ASN A 822 3.24 9.50 11.75
N ALA A 823 4.44 9.65 11.17
CA ALA A 823 4.87 10.89 10.52
C ALA A 823 5.73 10.64 9.28
N LEU A 824 5.43 11.36 8.20
CA LEU A 824 6.25 11.38 6.99
C LEU A 824 7.52 12.23 7.19
N ALA A 825 8.61 11.75 6.60
CA ALA A 825 9.92 12.38 6.56
C ALA A 825 9.91 13.64 5.71
N ASP A 826 10.78 14.58 6.06
CA ASP A 826 10.87 15.86 5.36
C ASP A 826 11.39 15.64 3.93
N ASP A 827 10.57 16.02 2.97
CA ASP A 827 10.87 15.96 1.55
C ASP A 827 10.37 17.23 0.86
N GLU A 828 11.28 17.98 0.22
CA GLU A 828 10.94 19.29 -0.36
C GLU A 828 9.96 19.17 -1.51
N GLU A 829 10.08 18.13 -2.34
CA GLU A 829 9.17 17.89 -3.47
C GLU A 829 7.76 17.57 -2.95
N LEU A 830 7.65 16.68 -1.97
CA LEU A 830 6.38 16.33 -1.32
C LEU A 830 5.73 17.53 -0.63
N ILE A 831 6.49 18.28 0.18
CA ILE A 831 6.00 19.47 0.89
C ILE A 831 5.45 20.49 -0.09
N LYS A 832 6.15 20.70 -1.21
CA LYS A 832 5.74 21.62 -2.26
C LYS A 832 4.47 21.14 -2.98
N GLU A 833 4.35 19.86 -3.28
CA GLU A 833 3.14 19.33 -3.92
C GLU A 833 1.91 19.44 -3.00
N ILE A 834 2.06 19.13 -1.70
CA ILE A 834 1.00 19.33 -0.71
C ILE A 834 0.63 20.81 -0.62
N LYS A 835 1.61 21.70 -0.59
CA LYS A 835 1.35 23.14 -0.60
C LYS A 835 0.54 23.55 -1.83
N PHE A 836 0.88 23.07 -3.02
CA PHE A 836 0.17 23.40 -4.26
C PHE A 836 -1.27 22.87 -4.29
N CYS A 837 -1.50 21.68 -3.73
CA CYS A 837 -2.85 21.15 -3.52
C CYS A 837 -3.68 22.07 -2.63
N LEU A 838 -3.13 22.49 -1.49
CA LEU A 838 -3.82 23.39 -0.55
C LEU A 838 -4.03 24.81 -1.12
N GLU A 839 -3.08 25.32 -1.91
CA GLU A 839 -3.22 26.60 -2.62
C GLU A 839 -4.23 26.52 -3.76
N ALA A 840 -4.56 25.33 -4.29
CA ALA A 840 -5.66 25.15 -5.22
C ALA A 840 -6.99 25.25 -4.51
N ILE A 841 -7.16 24.55 -3.38
CA ILE A 841 -8.37 24.62 -2.54
C ILE A 841 -8.61 26.03 -1.99
N GLY A 842 -7.55 26.77 -1.65
CA GLY A 842 -7.68 28.13 -1.11
C GLY A 842 -8.05 29.19 -2.15
N ARG A 843 -7.80 28.96 -3.44
CA ARG A 843 -8.14 29.88 -4.53
C ARG A 843 -9.60 29.76 -4.89
#